data_AF-A0A178FS53-F1
#
_entry.id   AF-A0A178FS53-F1
#
_cell.length_a   1.000
_cell.length_b   1.000
_cell.length_c   1.000
_cell.angle_alpha   90.00
_cell.angle_beta   90.00
_cell.angle_gamma   90.00
#
_symmetry.space_group_name_H-M   'P 1'
#
loop_
_entity.id
_entity.type
_entity.pdbx_description
1 polymer ?
#
loop_
_entity_poly.entity_id
_entity_poly.type
_entity_poly.pdbx_seq_one_letter_code
_entity_poly.pdbx_strand_id
1 'polypeptide(L)'
;MSASQDYDASITYEDYNTLKSDWLTDNVIGFWEEYLEHELLSFYKTRIILLRPSMSFLLFQTPDPKTLGNALPDFNRASHIFLPINDCQNGMQAEGGTHWSLLLVSLADQVAFHYDSLPPGNITEAHAVTEKISIICEKPIKFMQMPDCPVQQNNNDCGVFVCMMMRYLLQHRLLQANSKEYITMALDGVPLDPAEARKEIVQIIHQLKRDRDRRRSYVTSSADPAAASRIFAKPHSIIARTQSSPAHRTPATASSTGSLASTRPRHSRVSLFTYFAICASVIVLIAAALAFYLPDINTTSLYHGYTHIQPPVCGEYCHKLDSALSSARSQLSPYLLQMHEQLNELYDFGREYFAKVAHSCSVKSRLFSTSAALYRQNRIPASYYRGGTSRGLIFQKKDLPASQDDWKPILLGTMGSPDPHGRQLDGLGGGLSSLSKVCIISPASDLSRAQGAQVDFTFAQVGIKSTDIDYSGNCGNLSSAVGPFAIDAGLVKLDEEELSAGKRTATVRIFNTNTQKIIDSTFPICISPDGSVEAEASGDFTVDGVAGSASRIQLDFISPAGAKTGKLLPTGNLIDTFDGVRATCIDVGNPMIFVPASDLPVDGKISPDQISSTPGLLERLEKIRSQAAINMGMVTTVDEVPASIPKINIISRPDEEGVDITVRTISVGQPHKALPITAGLSLAVATKLEGSIVRPFVSKTNKAVGDPVVIGHPGGTLAVGAEIKDGDSKVVERATVWSTEQAEGVGSFSSTKTHRQPRVLTTISLGQVAGGLEALLQSLEVSNPIPQLPRANVISTPTDIYRSYIAEIIQKLVECDEDTAYDAVQWANAAINADLMLITALLKVKGVNPKQLAQDIVSKFPSTPLLTPPIANGIFIPISFSPATLPNLILPFIFDRRGSYGSNQFQGLRDAKDQSSGKKKVIVEFSSPNIAKEFHAGHLRSTIIGAYISNLYESMGWDVVKVNYLGDWGKQFGLPAVGWQRFGSEELFVKEPLKHLLEVYAKINSLFAPEKEASEQARDRGEDTSEIESKGLFAERNAFFQKMEDGDAEAITLWKRFRDVSIERYISTYARLNIKFDVYSGESTVKASTVEKAESLLKEKGVYTEDNGTWIMCTEIKTRCRGTSKFLWC
;
A
#
# COMPACT_ATOMS: atom_id res chain seq x y z
N MET A 1 37.71 -3.66 10.32
CA MET A 1 36.50 -4.00 9.54
C MET A 1 35.89 -2.83 8.71
N SER A 2 36.17 -2.52 7.42
CA SER A 2 36.27 -3.32 6.18
C SER A 2 35.53 -4.64 6.36
N ALA A 3 34.39 -4.77 5.67
CA ALA A 3 33.22 -5.58 6.02
C ALA A 3 32.30 -4.84 7.02
N SER A 4 31.32 -4.10 6.51
CA SER A 4 29.94 -4.56 6.25
C SER A 4 29.19 -4.92 7.53
N GLN A 5 28.14 -4.18 7.85
CA GLN A 5 26.95 -4.64 8.59
C GLN A 5 26.07 -3.42 8.91
N ASP A 6 25.43 -2.88 7.88
CA ASP A 6 24.07 -2.36 8.02
C ASP A 6 23.32 -2.97 6.83
N TYR A 7 22.35 -3.82 7.11
CA TYR A 7 21.45 -4.38 6.11
C TYR A 7 20.52 -3.23 5.66
N ASP A 8 20.47 -2.92 4.37
CA ASP A 8 19.60 -1.91 3.76
C ASP A 8 18.12 -2.37 3.74
N ALA A 9 17.88 -3.68 3.80
CA ALA A 9 16.54 -4.26 3.95
C ALA A 9 15.97 -4.00 5.35
N SER A 10 14.84 -3.28 5.39
CA SER A 10 14.08 -3.03 6.61
C SER A 10 12.99 -4.09 6.77
N ILE A 11 13.04 -4.84 7.87
CA ILE A 11 11.98 -5.79 8.26
C ILE A 11 11.05 -5.10 9.26
N THR A 12 9.78 -4.95 8.90
CA THR A 12 8.73 -4.44 9.80
C THR A 12 8.23 -5.53 10.75
N TYR A 13 7.39 -5.15 11.71
CA TYR A 13 6.74 -6.12 12.60
C TYR A 13 5.77 -7.03 11.83
N GLU A 14 5.13 -6.52 10.78
CA GLU A 14 4.23 -7.28 9.89
C GLU A 14 5.03 -8.32 9.09
N ASP A 15 6.13 -7.91 8.47
CA ASP A 15 7.08 -8.81 7.78
C ASP A 15 7.56 -9.93 8.71
N TYR A 16 7.94 -9.58 9.95
CA TYR A 16 8.37 -10.56 10.96
C TYR A 16 7.25 -11.56 11.32
N ASN A 17 5.99 -11.12 11.38
CA ASN A 17 4.88 -12.01 11.68
C ASN A 17 4.62 -13.02 10.56
N THR A 18 4.90 -12.66 9.30
CA THR A 18 4.73 -13.60 8.18
C THR A 18 5.61 -14.84 8.30
N LEU A 19 6.78 -14.71 8.93
CA LEU A 19 7.69 -15.83 9.16
C LEU A 19 7.11 -16.93 10.08
N LYS A 20 6.06 -16.64 10.87
CA LYS A 20 5.45 -17.63 11.77
C LYS A 20 4.69 -18.72 11.01
N SER A 21 3.88 -18.35 10.02
CA SER A 21 3.04 -19.28 9.26
C SER A 21 2.33 -18.64 8.06
N ASP A 22 2.85 -17.55 7.48
CA ASP A 22 2.21 -16.82 6.38
C ASP A 22 3.14 -16.65 5.17
N TRP A 23 2.61 -16.09 4.08
CA TRP A 23 3.34 -15.81 2.85
C TRP A 23 4.49 -14.84 3.11
N LEU A 24 5.69 -15.15 2.62
CA LEU A 24 6.79 -14.22 2.75
C LEU A 24 6.55 -12.99 1.87
N THR A 25 6.79 -11.81 2.43
CA THR A 25 6.74 -10.53 1.72
C THR A 25 8.02 -10.31 0.90
N ASP A 26 7.96 -9.38 -0.04
CA ASP A 26 9.11 -8.88 -0.81
C ASP A 26 10.27 -8.47 0.12
N ASN A 27 9.95 -7.85 1.27
CA ASN A 27 10.95 -7.39 2.24
C ASN A 27 11.68 -8.56 2.90
N VAL A 28 10.98 -9.66 3.22
CA VAL A 28 11.61 -10.85 3.82
C VAL A 28 12.52 -11.55 2.82
N ILE A 29 12.10 -11.69 1.55
CA ILE A 29 12.92 -12.30 0.51
C ILE A 29 14.12 -11.39 0.19
N GLY A 30 13.91 -10.08 0.06
CA GLY A 30 14.99 -9.11 -0.16
C GLY A 30 16.00 -9.08 0.99
N PHE A 31 15.54 -9.16 2.25
CA PHE A 31 16.41 -9.33 3.42
C PHE A 31 17.25 -10.60 3.35
N TRP A 32 16.65 -11.72 2.93
CA TRP A 32 17.36 -12.98 2.78
C TRP A 32 18.45 -12.91 1.71
N GLU A 33 18.14 -12.34 0.54
CA GLU A 33 19.12 -12.14 -0.53
C GLU A 33 20.29 -11.26 -0.07
N GLU A 34 20.00 -10.16 0.63
CA GLU A 34 21.02 -9.28 1.18
C GLU A 34 21.89 -10.00 2.22
N TYR A 35 21.26 -10.80 3.08
CA TYR A 35 21.97 -11.66 4.02
C TYR A 35 22.91 -12.64 3.31
N LEU A 36 22.46 -13.30 2.23
CA LEU A 36 23.33 -14.16 1.44
C LEU A 36 24.44 -13.38 0.72
N GLU A 37 24.18 -12.17 0.24
CA GLU A 37 25.22 -11.32 -0.34
C GLU A 37 26.33 -10.98 0.67
N HIS A 38 25.94 -10.61 1.88
CA HIS A 38 26.88 -10.22 2.92
C HIS A 38 27.58 -11.38 3.62
N GLU A 39 26.87 -12.47 3.93
CA GLU A 39 27.39 -13.57 4.74
C GLU A 39 27.86 -14.77 3.91
N LEU A 40 27.53 -14.82 2.61
CA LEU A 40 28.00 -15.86 1.72
C LEU A 40 28.83 -15.28 0.58
N LEU A 41 28.25 -14.43 -0.27
CA LEU A 41 28.92 -13.99 -1.51
C LEU A 41 30.10 -13.05 -1.24
N SER A 42 30.09 -12.25 -0.18
CA SER A 42 31.19 -11.35 0.17
C SER A 42 32.54 -12.06 0.37
N PHE A 43 32.51 -13.33 0.77
CA PHE A 43 33.70 -14.17 0.97
C PHE A 43 34.28 -14.69 -0.35
N TYR A 44 33.54 -14.59 -1.45
CA TYR A 44 33.94 -15.08 -2.76
C TYR A 44 33.99 -13.92 -3.76
N LYS A 45 35.03 -13.86 -4.59
CA LYS A 45 35.11 -12.86 -5.67
C LYS A 45 34.22 -13.28 -6.84
N THR A 46 32.90 -13.22 -6.65
CA THR A 46 31.90 -13.73 -7.59
C THR A 46 31.38 -12.63 -8.51
N ARG A 47 30.77 -13.08 -9.61
CA ARG A 47 30.02 -12.25 -10.55
C ARG A 47 28.55 -12.65 -10.50
N ILE A 48 28.03 -13.00 -9.34
CA ILE A 48 26.64 -13.43 -9.17
C ILE A 48 25.83 -12.23 -8.70
N ILE A 49 24.64 -12.04 -9.28
CA ILE A 49 23.72 -10.97 -8.90
C ILE A 49 22.46 -11.61 -8.30
N LEU A 50 22.05 -11.18 -7.10
CA LEU A 50 20.74 -11.49 -6.54
C LEU A 50 19.84 -10.27 -6.78
N LEU A 51 18.92 -10.38 -7.74
CA LEU A 51 18.09 -9.26 -8.17
C LEU A 51 16.84 -9.18 -7.29
N ARG A 52 16.72 -8.08 -6.53
CA ARG A 52 15.65 -7.87 -5.55
C ARG A 52 14.25 -8.16 -6.12
N PRO A 53 13.29 -8.66 -5.31
CA PRO A 53 11.92 -8.94 -5.76
C PRO A 53 11.26 -7.78 -6.51
N SER A 54 11.42 -6.56 -6.01
CA SER A 54 10.87 -5.34 -6.63
C SER A 54 11.48 -5.04 -8.01
N MET A 55 12.76 -5.34 -8.23
CA MET A 55 13.42 -5.17 -9.52
C MET A 55 13.02 -6.25 -10.52
N SER A 56 12.86 -7.49 -10.06
CA SER A 56 12.34 -8.60 -10.86
C SER A 56 10.90 -8.33 -11.31
N PHE A 57 10.07 -7.79 -10.41
CA PHE A 57 8.71 -7.33 -10.73
C PHE A 57 8.69 -6.13 -11.69
N LEU A 58 9.52 -5.11 -11.44
CA LEU A 58 9.66 -3.96 -12.35
C LEU A 58 10.04 -4.40 -13.76
N LEU A 59 10.97 -5.34 -13.88
CA LEU A 59 11.35 -5.93 -15.14
C LEU A 59 10.18 -6.68 -15.79
N PHE A 60 9.46 -7.50 -15.03
CA PHE A 60 8.26 -8.20 -15.52
C PHE A 60 7.16 -7.25 -16.01
N GLN A 61 6.93 -6.12 -15.34
CA GLN A 61 5.86 -5.17 -15.69
C GLN A 61 6.21 -4.25 -16.87
N THR A 62 7.49 -3.98 -17.10
CA THR A 62 7.90 -2.96 -18.09
C THR A 62 7.78 -3.48 -19.53
N PRO A 63 6.94 -2.89 -20.40
CA PRO A 63 6.74 -3.42 -21.76
C PRO A 63 8.01 -3.45 -22.61
N ASP A 64 8.82 -2.38 -22.55
CA ASP A 64 10.15 -2.32 -23.18
C ASP A 64 11.25 -2.28 -22.10
N PRO A 65 11.96 -3.39 -21.86
CA PRO A 65 12.96 -3.46 -20.80
C PRO A 65 14.16 -2.52 -21.03
N LYS A 66 14.39 -2.02 -22.26
CA LYS A 66 15.46 -1.04 -22.54
C LYS A 66 15.20 0.32 -21.90
N THR A 67 13.94 0.63 -21.59
CA THR A 67 13.55 1.88 -20.92
C THR A 67 13.95 1.96 -19.45
N LEU A 68 14.33 0.82 -18.85
CA LEU A 68 14.73 0.77 -17.44
C LEU A 68 16.08 1.44 -17.18
N GLY A 69 16.89 1.72 -18.21
CA GLY A 69 18.13 2.49 -18.09
C GLY A 69 19.03 1.99 -16.95
N ASN A 70 19.44 2.91 -16.07
CA ASN A 70 20.27 2.62 -14.88
C ASN A 70 19.48 2.09 -13.67
N ALA A 71 18.18 1.82 -13.80
CA ALA A 71 17.36 1.30 -12.68
C ALA A 71 17.68 -0.16 -12.34
N LEU A 72 18.25 -0.92 -13.28
CA LEU A 72 18.75 -2.28 -13.08
C LEU A 72 20.27 -2.29 -12.92
N PRO A 73 20.84 -3.27 -12.20
CA PRO A 73 22.28 -3.43 -12.10
C PRO A 73 22.90 -3.80 -13.46
N ASP A 74 24.18 -3.49 -13.64
CA ASP A 74 24.92 -3.83 -14.86
C ASP A 74 25.13 -5.35 -14.98
N PHE A 75 24.34 -5.99 -15.85
CA PHE A 75 24.42 -7.42 -16.10
C PHE A 75 25.62 -7.83 -16.98
N ASN A 76 26.34 -6.90 -17.61
CA ASN A 76 27.41 -7.24 -18.56
C ASN A 76 28.55 -8.04 -17.92
N ARG A 77 28.76 -7.85 -16.62
CA ARG A 77 29.80 -8.55 -15.85
C ARG A 77 29.27 -9.75 -15.09
N ALA A 78 27.96 -10.01 -15.11
CA ALA A 78 27.37 -11.12 -14.37
C ALA A 78 27.70 -12.46 -15.02
N SER A 79 27.84 -13.48 -14.18
CA SER A 79 27.91 -14.89 -14.54
C SER A 79 26.54 -15.54 -14.40
N HIS A 80 25.87 -15.26 -13.28
CA HIS A 80 24.55 -15.77 -12.93
C HIS A 80 23.70 -14.66 -12.33
N ILE A 81 22.40 -14.72 -12.58
CA ILE A 81 21.41 -13.80 -12.02
C ILE A 81 20.32 -14.64 -11.37
N PHE A 82 20.06 -14.42 -10.08
CA PHE A 82 18.92 -14.99 -9.36
C PHE A 82 17.80 -13.95 -9.33
N LEU A 83 16.59 -14.35 -9.69
CA LEU A 83 15.40 -13.51 -9.72
C LEU A 83 14.24 -14.22 -9.02
N PRO A 84 13.76 -13.73 -7.87
CA PRO A 84 12.45 -14.10 -7.35
C PRO A 84 11.37 -13.61 -8.32
N ILE A 85 10.51 -14.52 -8.78
CA ILE A 85 9.42 -14.23 -9.71
C ILE A 85 8.11 -14.31 -8.94
N ASN A 86 7.26 -13.31 -9.14
CA ASN A 86 5.93 -13.19 -8.57
C ASN A 86 4.92 -13.02 -9.72
N ASP A 87 3.74 -13.62 -9.60
CA ASP A 87 2.64 -13.61 -10.58
C ASP A 87 1.75 -12.35 -10.54
N CYS A 88 2.14 -11.33 -9.79
CA CYS A 88 1.44 -10.06 -9.78
C CYS A 88 1.43 -9.45 -11.19
N GLN A 89 0.24 -9.24 -11.75
CA GLN A 89 0.08 -8.62 -13.07
C GLN A 89 -0.25 -7.12 -12.98
N ASN A 90 -0.53 -6.60 -11.78
CA ASN A 90 -0.92 -5.20 -11.58
C ASN A 90 0.21 -4.39 -10.94
N GLY A 91 0.92 -3.60 -11.75
CA GLY A 91 1.97 -2.67 -11.28
C GLY A 91 1.51 -1.58 -10.30
N MET A 92 0.20 -1.38 -10.11
CA MET A 92 -0.37 -0.38 -9.20
C MET A 92 -0.79 -0.95 -7.84
N GLN A 93 -0.64 -2.26 -7.63
CA GLN A 93 -0.96 -2.94 -6.37
C GLN A 93 0.32 -3.13 -5.54
N ALA A 94 0.37 -2.54 -4.34
CA ALA A 94 1.41 -2.87 -3.36
C ALA A 94 1.16 -4.29 -2.80
N GLU A 95 2.21 -5.11 -2.69
CA GLU A 95 2.15 -6.49 -2.15
C GLU A 95 1.09 -7.37 -2.84
N GLY A 96 1.20 -7.46 -4.17
CA GLY A 96 0.37 -8.30 -5.04
C GLY A 96 1.01 -9.65 -5.38
N GLY A 97 0.25 -10.51 -6.07
CA GLY A 97 0.65 -11.87 -6.43
C GLY A 97 0.09 -12.94 -5.49
N THR A 98 0.04 -14.17 -5.97
CA THR A 98 -0.38 -15.36 -5.23
C THR A 98 0.72 -16.40 -5.05
N HIS A 99 1.85 -16.26 -5.76
CA HIS A 99 2.89 -17.28 -5.74
C HIS A 99 4.29 -16.74 -6.03
N TRP A 100 5.29 -17.32 -5.37
CA TRP A 100 6.70 -17.05 -5.59
C TRP A 100 7.40 -18.24 -6.24
N SER A 101 8.23 -17.97 -7.24
CA SER A 101 9.13 -18.94 -7.84
C SER A 101 10.53 -18.36 -8.00
N LEU A 102 11.52 -19.19 -8.30
CA LEU A 102 12.91 -18.76 -8.48
C LEU A 102 13.35 -18.96 -9.94
N LEU A 103 13.84 -17.90 -10.57
CA LEU A 103 14.49 -17.96 -11.89
C LEU A 103 16.00 -17.74 -11.73
N LEU A 104 16.79 -18.69 -12.20
CA LEU A 104 18.25 -18.61 -12.24
C LEU A 104 18.73 -18.53 -13.68
N VAL A 105 19.34 -17.42 -14.07
CA VAL A 105 19.90 -17.21 -15.41
C VAL A 105 21.40 -17.46 -15.39
N SER A 106 21.89 -18.39 -16.19
CA SER A 106 23.32 -18.52 -16.55
C SER A 106 23.60 -17.77 -17.85
N LEU A 107 24.38 -16.70 -17.78
CA LEU A 107 24.73 -15.89 -18.96
C LEU A 107 25.83 -16.52 -19.82
N ALA A 108 26.60 -17.44 -19.25
CA ALA A 108 27.60 -18.21 -19.97
C ALA A 108 26.92 -19.31 -20.82
N ASP A 109 26.01 -20.05 -20.21
CA ASP A 109 25.30 -21.15 -20.87
C ASP A 109 24.11 -20.68 -21.69
N GLN A 110 23.67 -19.42 -21.50
CA GLN A 110 22.49 -18.84 -22.14
C GLN A 110 21.22 -19.64 -21.83
N VAL A 111 21.06 -20.06 -20.57
CA VAL A 111 19.90 -20.81 -20.08
C VAL A 111 19.34 -20.14 -18.82
N ALA A 112 18.02 -20.05 -18.74
CA ALA A 112 17.29 -19.66 -17.54
C ALA A 112 16.55 -20.87 -16.96
N PHE A 113 16.95 -21.29 -15.76
CA PHE A 113 16.37 -22.40 -15.02
C PHE A 113 15.27 -21.87 -14.09
N HIS A 114 14.04 -22.34 -14.29
CA HIS A 114 12.89 -21.94 -13.49
C HIS A 114 12.52 -23.03 -12.49
N TYR A 115 12.64 -22.70 -11.20
CA TYR A 115 12.30 -23.55 -10.07
C TYR A 115 11.00 -23.07 -9.44
N ASP A 116 10.04 -23.96 -9.39
CA ASP A 116 8.70 -23.67 -8.92
C ASP A 116 8.26 -24.76 -7.95
N SER A 117 8.02 -24.37 -6.70
CA SER A 117 7.57 -25.29 -5.64
C SER A 117 6.09 -25.62 -5.72
N LEU A 118 5.31 -24.93 -6.59
CA LEU A 118 3.88 -25.17 -6.79
C LEU A 118 3.53 -25.22 -8.30
N PRO A 119 4.03 -26.22 -9.05
CA PRO A 119 3.81 -26.30 -10.50
C PRO A 119 2.34 -26.54 -10.86
N PRO A 120 1.83 -25.92 -11.95
CA PRO A 120 2.53 -25.07 -12.93
C PRO A 120 2.42 -23.55 -12.63
N GLY A 121 2.94 -23.09 -11.50
CA GLY A 121 2.96 -21.68 -11.11
C GLY A 121 4.03 -20.85 -11.84
N ASN A 122 3.75 -19.56 -12.06
CA ASN A 122 4.69 -18.55 -12.57
C ASN A 122 5.43 -18.86 -13.90
N ILE A 123 5.05 -19.90 -14.66
CA ILE A 123 5.78 -20.29 -15.89
C ILE A 123 5.74 -19.16 -16.93
N THR A 124 4.58 -18.53 -17.09
CA THR A 124 4.38 -17.44 -18.06
C THR A 124 5.22 -16.23 -17.68
N GLU A 125 5.22 -15.89 -16.40
CA GLU A 125 5.92 -14.74 -15.83
C GLU A 125 7.43 -14.94 -15.89
N ALA A 126 7.91 -16.11 -15.51
CA ALA A 126 9.33 -16.47 -15.59
C ALA A 126 9.84 -16.52 -17.04
N HIS A 127 9.01 -17.00 -17.97
CA HIS A 127 9.34 -16.97 -19.40
C HIS A 127 9.40 -15.52 -19.92
N ALA A 128 8.43 -14.69 -19.59
CA ALA A 128 8.41 -13.27 -19.97
C ALA A 128 9.64 -12.52 -19.42
N VAL A 129 10.01 -12.76 -18.17
CA VAL A 129 11.24 -12.18 -17.58
C VAL A 129 12.50 -12.68 -18.29
N THR A 130 12.55 -13.95 -18.69
CA THR A 130 13.66 -14.52 -19.46
C THR A 130 13.84 -13.83 -20.81
N GLU A 131 12.74 -13.54 -21.52
CA GLU A 131 12.79 -12.79 -22.78
C GLU A 131 13.32 -11.37 -22.56
N LYS A 132 12.92 -10.71 -21.47
CA LYS A 132 13.39 -9.36 -21.15
C LYS A 132 14.85 -9.32 -20.74
N ILE A 133 15.33 -10.27 -19.94
CA ILE A 133 16.76 -10.41 -19.65
C ILE A 133 17.56 -10.68 -20.92
N SER A 134 17.03 -11.48 -21.86
CA SER A 134 17.67 -11.72 -23.16
C SER A 134 17.87 -10.42 -23.95
N ILE A 135 16.86 -9.54 -23.94
CA ILE A 135 16.91 -8.23 -24.59
C ILE A 135 17.95 -7.32 -23.92
N ILE A 136 17.95 -7.26 -22.58
CA ILE A 136 18.88 -6.39 -21.84
C ILE A 136 20.34 -6.85 -22.00
N CYS A 137 20.57 -8.17 -21.93
CA CYS A 137 21.92 -8.74 -22.03
C CYS A 137 22.41 -8.91 -23.48
N GLU A 138 21.57 -8.59 -24.47
CA GLU A 138 21.81 -8.79 -25.90
C GLU A 138 22.26 -10.22 -26.24
N LYS A 139 21.70 -11.21 -25.54
CA LYS A 139 22.00 -12.64 -25.70
C LYS A 139 20.71 -13.45 -25.73
N PRO A 140 20.55 -14.42 -26.65
CA PRO A 140 19.38 -15.29 -26.64
C PRO A 140 19.45 -16.25 -25.44
N ILE A 141 18.53 -16.15 -24.49
CA ILE A 141 18.50 -17.04 -23.31
C ILE A 141 17.36 -18.04 -23.46
N LYS A 142 17.69 -19.33 -23.36
CA LYS A 142 16.72 -20.41 -23.43
C LYS A 142 16.05 -20.61 -22.07
N PHE A 143 14.73 -20.51 -22.02
CA PHE A 143 13.94 -20.86 -20.83
C PHE A 143 13.87 -22.38 -20.63
N MET A 144 14.06 -22.84 -19.39
CA MET A 144 13.98 -24.25 -18.98
C MET A 144 13.20 -24.36 -17.68
N GLN A 145 12.01 -24.97 -17.74
CA GLN A 145 11.27 -25.38 -16.56
C GLN A 145 11.99 -26.56 -15.90
N MET A 146 12.21 -26.50 -14.59
CA MET A 146 12.81 -27.60 -13.82
C MET A 146 11.70 -28.52 -13.29
N PRO A 147 11.51 -29.73 -13.86
CA PRO A 147 10.49 -30.67 -13.37
C PRO A 147 10.87 -31.28 -12.03
N ASP A 148 12.17 -31.33 -11.72
CA ASP A 148 12.76 -31.94 -10.54
C ASP A 148 12.87 -30.94 -9.36
N CYS A 149 12.00 -29.93 -9.34
CA CYS A 149 11.95 -28.94 -8.26
C CYS A 149 11.24 -29.53 -7.02
N PRO A 150 11.80 -29.39 -5.81
CA PRO A 150 11.10 -29.72 -4.58
C PRO A 150 9.75 -29.01 -4.50
N VAL A 151 8.69 -29.79 -4.28
CA VAL A 151 7.30 -29.30 -4.24
C VAL A 151 6.89 -29.07 -2.78
N GLN A 152 6.28 -27.93 -2.51
CA GLN A 152 5.78 -27.60 -1.18
C GLN A 152 4.52 -28.42 -0.82
N GLN A 153 4.27 -28.61 0.47
CA GLN A 153 3.09 -29.36 0.95
C GLN A 153 1.89 -28.47 1.31
N ASN A 154 2.10 -27.15 1.40
CA ASN A 154 1.08 -26.16 1.76
C ASN A 154 1.03 -25.04 0.72
N ASN A 155 0.17 -24.03 0.92
CA ASN A 155 -0.02 -22.94 -0.04
C ASN A 155 0.71 -21.64 0.37
N ASN A 156 1.61 -21.66 1.35
CA ASN A 156 2.23 -20.46 1.93
C ASN A 156 3.76 -20.47 2.01
N ASP A 157 4.41 -21.59 1.73
CA ASP A 157 5.86 -21.70 1.83
C ASP A 157 6.62 -21.38 0.53
N CYS A 158 5.95 -20.96 -0.55
CA CYS A 158 6.61 -20.72 -1.83
C CYS A 158 7.79 -19.73 -1.74
N GLY A 159 7.62 -18.62 -1.01
CA GLY A 159 8.72 -17.69 -0.72
C GLY A 159 9.83 -18.30 0.13
N VAL A 160 9.50 -19.22 1.05
CA VAL A 160 10.50 -19.95 1.85
C VAL A 160 11.31 -20.88 0.94
N PHE A 161 10.65 -21.60 0.04
CA PHE A 161 11.31 -22.44 -0.96
C PHE A 161 12.23 -21.62 -1.87
N VAL A 162 11.82 -20.43 -2.32
CA VAL A 162 12.69 -19.50 -3.07
C VAL A 162 13.97 -19.21 -2.29
N CYS A 163 13.87 -18.83 -1.01
CA CYS A 163 15.02 -18.55 -0.16
C CYS A 163 15.95 -19.77 0.00
N MET A 164 15.38 -20.95 0.25
CA MET A 164 16.13 -22.18 0.46
C MET A 164 16.84 -22.68 -0.80
N MET A 165 16.12 -22.69 -1.94
CA MET A 165 16.68 -23.10 -3.23
C MET A 165 17.81 -22.17 -3.65
N MET A 166 17.63 -20.86 -3.47
CA MET A 166 18.67 -19.87 -3.75
C MET A 166 19.94 -20.15 -2.94
N ARG A 167 19.82 -20.33 -1.62
CA ARG A 167 20.98 -20.67 -0.77
C ARG A 167 21.63 -21.99 -1.18
N TYR A 168 20.84 -23.03 -1.45
CA TYR A 168 21.36 -24.34 -1.81
C TYR A 168 22.13 -24.31 -3.14
N LEU A 169 21.57 -23.67 -4.17
CA LEU A 169 22.21 -23.49 -5.47
C LEU A 169 23.52 -22.69 -5.34
N LEU A 170 23.54 -21.65 -4.51
CA LEU A 170 24.78 -20.92 -4.23
C LEU A 170 25.81 -21.79 -3.51
N GLN A 171 25.46 -22.35 -2.35
CA GLN A 171 26.42 -23.03 -1.46
C GLN A 171 26.90 -24.39 -1.98
N HIS A 172 26.04 -25.16 -2.64
CA HIS A 172 26.30 -26.55 -2.99
C HIS A 172 26.43 -26.82 -4.48
N ARG A 173 26.18 -25.81 -5.34
CA ARG A 173 26.34 -25.96 -6.80
C ARG A 173 27.32 -24.93 -7.34
N LEU A 174 27.01 -23.63 -7.22
CA LEU A 174 27.76 -22.60 -7.93
C LEU A 174 29.10 -22.24 -7.26
N LEU A 175 29.15 -22.13 -5.92
CA LEU A 175 30.37 -21.69 -5.22
C LEU A 175 31.38 -22.81 -4.99
N GLN A 176 30.96 -24.07 -5.03
CA GLN A 176 31.84 -25.23 -4.86
C GLN A 176 32.41 -25.77 -6.18
N ALA A 177 31.85 -25.36 -7.31
CA ALA A 177 32.21 -25.94 -8.59
C ALA A 177 33.47 -25.33 -9.19
N ASN A 178 34.26 -26.18 -9.83
CA ASN A 178 35.38 -25.76 -10.63
C ASN A 178 34.91 -25.43 -12.06
N SER A 179 35.50 -24.41 -12.69
CA SER A 179 35.09 -23.88 -14.02
C SER A 179 35.06 -24.88 -15.20
N LYS A 180 35.47 -26.14 -14.98
CA LYS A 180 35.54 -27.21 -15.99
C LYS A 180 34.62 -28.39 -15.70
N GLU A 181 33.92 -28.42 -14.57
CA GLU A 181 33.06 -29.53 -14.17
C GLU A 181 31.60 -29.25 -14.53
N TYR A 182 30.91 -30.26 -15.05
CA TYR A 182 29.47 -30.18 -15.31
C TYR A 182 28.72 -30.22 -13.98
N ILE A 183 27.95 -29.18 -13.70
CA ILE A 183 27.18 -29.04 -12.46
C ILE A 183 25.71 -29.32 -12.79
N THR A 184 25.10 -30.28 -12.10
CA THR A 184 23.65 -30.48 -12.21
C THR A 184 22.89 -29.35 -11.53
N MET A 185 21.92 -28.80 -12.24
CA MET A 185 20.97 -27.82 -11.74
C MET A 185 19.69 -28.47 -11.18
N ALA A 186 19.54 -29.80 -11.27
CA ALA A 186 18.42 -30.50 -10.66
C ALA A 186 18.49 -30.46 -9.13
N LEU A 187 17.31 -30.41 -8.50
CA LEU A 187 17.13 -30.38 -7.05
C LEU A 187 16.35 -31.61 -6.54
N ASP A 188 16.34 -32.71 -7.31
CA ASP A 188 15.72 -33.96 -6.91
C ASP A 188 16.35 -34.52 -5.64
N GLY A 189 15.50 -34.92 -4.69
CA GLY A 189 15.96 -35.50 -3.42
C GLY A 189 16.67 -34.54 -2.48
N VAL A 190 16.69 -33.23 -2.75
CA VAL A 190 17.22 -32.23 -1.82
C VAL A 190 16.22 -32.04 -0.67
N PRO A 191 16.58 -32.37 0.59
CA PRO A 191 15.68 -32.23 1.72
C PRO A 191 15.58 -30.76 2.12
N LEU A 192 14.51 -30.09 1.69
CA LEU A 192 14.17 -28.73 2.11
C LEU A 192 13.08 -28.81 3.18
N ASP A 193 13.44 -28.48 4.44
CA ASP A 193 12.49 -28.26 5.53
C ASP A 193 12.12 -26.76 5.67
N PRO A 194 10.92 -26.34 5.23
CA PRO A 194 10.50 -24.94 5.30
C PRO A 194 10.27 -24.46 6.73
N ALA A 195 9.91 -25.34 7.68
CA ALA A 195 9.70 -24.95 9.07
C ALA A 195 11.03 -24.59 9.75
N GLU A 196 12.08 -25.37 9.48
CA GLU A 196 13.43 -25.04 9.95
C GLU A 196 13.99 -23.79 9.26
N ALA A 197 13.73 -23.59 7.97
CA ALA A 197 14.14 -22.37 7.27
C ALA A 197 13.47 -21.11 7.84
N ARG A 198 12.17 -21.16 8.16
CA ARG A 198 11.47 -20.05 8.85
C ARG A 198 12.10 -19.73 10.20
N LYS A 199 12.38 -20.77 11.00
CA LYS A 199 13.08 -20.61 12.29
C LYS A 199 14.46 -20.01 12.10
N GLU A 200 15.20 -20.43 11.08
CA GLU A 200 16.54 -19.91 10.79
C GLU A 200 16.48 -18.41 10.44
N ILE A 201 15.58 -17.98 9.55
CA ILE A 201 15.42 -16.56 9.20
C ILE A 201 15.07 -15.74 10.45
N VAL A 202 14.16 -16.24 11.30
CA VAL A 202 13.81 -15.61 12.57
C VAL A 202 15.03 -15.52 13.51
N GLN A 203 15.82 -16.59 13.62
CA GLN A 203 17.02 -16.61 14.45
C GLN A 203 18.06 -15.61 13.97
N ILE A 204 18.26 -15.48 12.65
CA ILE A 204 19.14 -14.48 12.03
C ILE A 204 18.65 -13.08 12.38
N ILE A 205 17.36 -12.78 12.20
CA ILE A 205 16.78 -11.48 12.57
C ILE A 205 17.03 -11.16 14.06
N HIS A 206 16.78 -12.12 14.96
CA HIS A 206 17.05 -11.94 16.39
C HIS A 206 18.53 -11.81 16.71
N GLN A 207 19.41 -12.50 15.99
CA GLN A 207 20.85 -12.36 16.16
C GLN A 207 21.29 -10.96 15.75
N LEU A 208 20.90 -10.48 14.57
CA LEU A 208 21.23 -9.14 14.08
C LEU A 208 20.66 -8.05 14.99
N LYS A 209 19.43 -8.23 15.49
CA LYS A 209 18.84 -7.34 16.51
C LYS A 209 19.64 -7.35 17.81
N ARG A 210 20.03 -8.52 18.32
CA ARG A 210 20.86 -8.64 19.52
C ARG A 210 22.25 -8.06 19.31
N ASP A 211 22.86 -8.21 18.14
CA ASP A 211 24.18 -7.65 17.84
C ASP A 211 24.11 -6.12 17.75
N ARG A 212 23.04 -5.57 17.18
CA ARG A 212 22.73 -4.14 17.23
C ARG A 212 22.51 -3.65 18.66
N ASP A 213 21.72 -4.37 19.45
CA ASP A 213 21.41 -3.98 20.84
C ASP A 213 22.64 -4.15 21.76
N ARG A 214 23.53 -5.12 21.48
CA ARG A 214 24.86 -5.27 22.09
C ARG A 214 25.80 -4.13 21.72
N ARG A 215 25.81 -3.69 20.46
CA ARG A 215 26.53 -2.48 20.03
C ARG A 215 26.01 -1.23 20.72
N ARG A 216 24.69 -1.13 20.94
CA ARG A 216 24.06 -0.04 21.72
C ARG A 216 24.35 -0.13 23.23
N SER A 217 24.41 -1.31 23.80
CA SER A 217 24.62 -1.50 25.25
C SER A 217 26.10 -1.44 25.67
N TYR A 218 27.02 -1.78 24.77
CA TYR A 218 28.46 -1.48 24.92
C TYR A 218 28.75 0.02 25.03
N VAL A 219 27.85 0.87 24.50
CA VAL A 219 27.90 2.33 24.66
C VAL A 219 27.41 2.77 26.05
N THR A 220 26.70 1.92 26.79
CA THR A 220 26.09 2.27 28.10
C THR A 220 26.69 1.54 29.31
N SER A 221 27.48 0.47 29.16
CA SER A 221 28.07 -0.24 30.30
C SER A 221 29.53 -0.64 30.06
N SER A 222 30.47 0.22 30.46
CA SER A 222 31.89 -0.11 30.56
C SER A 222 32.26 -0.40 32.02
N ALA A 223 32.17 -1.67 32.46
CA ALA A 223 32.80 -2.15 33.69
C ALA A 223 32.92 -3.69 33.72
N ASP A 224 33.81 -4.29 32.93
CA ASP A 224 34.61 -5.48 33.32
C ASP A 224 35.68 -5.83 32.25
N PRO A 225 36.98 -5.63 32.53
CA PRO A 225 38.07 -6.01 31.61
C PRO A 225 38.29 -7.53 31.46
N ALA A 226 37.75 -8.38 32.34
CA ALA A 226 38.08 -9.81 32.37
C ALA A 226 37.26 -10.68 31.40
N ALA A 227 36.16 -10.16 30.84
CA ALA A 227 35.32 -10.90 29.89
C ALA A 227 35.89 -10.91 28.45
N ALA A 228 36.77 -9.97 28.11
CA ALA A 228 37.29 -9.79 26.75
C ALA A 228 38.22 -10.93 26.28
N SER A 229 38.85 -11.67 27.21
CA SER A 229 39.78 -12.76 26.86
C SER A 229 39.10 -14.11 26.57
N ARG A 230 37.81 -14.28 26.92
CA ARG A 230 37.08 -15.55 26.72
C ARG A 230 36.29 -15.64 25.40
N ILE A 231 36.23 -14.56 24.62
CA ILE A 231 35.40 -14.49 23.40
C ILE A 231 36.20 -14.74 22.11
N PHE A 232 37.54 -14.84 22.17
CA PHE A 232 38.39 -15.14 21.00
C PHE A 232 38.62 -16.63 20.70
N ALA A 233 37.85 -17.54 21.31
CA ALA A 233 37.81 -18.94 20.90
C ALA A 233 36.53 -19.21 20.08
N LYS A 234 36.63 -19.17 18.75
CA LYS A 234 35.57 -19.65 17.84
C LYS A 234 35.33 -21.16 18.07
N PRO A 235 34.09 -21.63 18.25
CA PRO A 235 33.76 -23.02 17.92
C PRO A 235 33.72 -23.14 16.40
N HIS A 236 34.58 -24.00 15.86
CA HIS A 236 34.50 -24.43 14.47
C HIS A 236 33.16 -25.13 14.17
N SER A 237 32.57 -24.75 13.03
CA SER A 237 31.67 -25.54 12.16
C SER A 237 30.45 -26.24 12.78
N ILE A 238 29.25 -25.74 12.46
CA ILE A 238 28.03 -26.56 12.35
C ILE A 238 27.86 -26.95 10.86
N ILE A 239 28.84 -27.66 10.31
CA ILE A 239 28.69 -28.46 9.07
C ILE A 239 29.59 -29.69 9.24
N ALA A 240 29.23 -30.59 10.15
CA ALA A 240 29.71 -31.97 10.20
C ALA A 240 29.05 -32.73 11.35
N ARG A 241 28.08 -33.60 11.04
CA ARG A 241 27.98 -35.01 11.55
C ARG A 241 26.56 -35.56 11.37
N THR A 242 26.44 -36.47 10.41
CA THR A 242 25.75 -37.78 10.44
C THR A 242 26.05 -38.42 9.07
N GLN A 243 26.43 -39.67 8.89
CA GLN A 243 27.14 -40.67 9.68
C GLN A 243 27.80 -41.62 8.65
N SER A 244 28.71 -42.47 9.12
CA SER A 244 29.61 -43.37 8.40
C SER A 244 28.97 -44.55 7.64
N SER A 245 29.64 -44.93 6.53
CA SER A 245 29.52 -46.10 5.61
C SER A 245 29.71 -47.50 6.29
N PRO A 246 29.81 -48.68 5.61
CA PRO A 246 29.71 -49.05 4.17
C PRO A 246 29.02 -50.42 3.84
N ALA A 247 28.76 -50.73 2.55
CA ALA A 247 29.08 -52.05 1.92
C ALA A 247 28.66 -52.18 0.43
N HIS A 248 29.64 -52.55 -0.42
CA HIS A 248 29.59 -53.46 -1.58
C HIS A 248 28.60 -53.18 -2.75
N ARG A 249 29.04 -52.88 -3.97
CA ARG A 249 29.63 -53.79 -4.98
C ARG A 249 30.02 -53.03 -6.26
N THR A 250 30.97 -53.62 -6.98
CA THR A 250 31.71 -53.21 -8.18
C THR A 250 30.94 -53.36 -9.52
N PRO A 251 31.52 -52.95 -10.68
CA PRO A 251 30.84 -52.34 -11.84
C PRO A 251 30.66 -53.27 -13.05
N ALA A 252 29.87 -52.82 -14.05
CA ALA A 252 29.84 -53.35 -15.42
C ALA A 252 29.27 -52.27 -16.36
N THR A 253 30.06 -51.61 -17.22
CA THR A 253 30.48 -51.98 -18.60
C THR A 253 29.37 -52.01 -19.66
N ALA A 254 29.50 -51.05 -20.59
CA ALA A 254 29.57 -51.20 -22.05
C ALA A 254 28.30 -51.32 -22.91
N SER A 255 28.37 -50.53 -24.02
CA SER A 255 27.94 -50.86 -25.40
C SER A 255 26.43 -50.92 -25.69
N SER A 256 25.88 -50.53 -26.85
CA SER A 256 26.40 -50.03 -28.13
C SER A 256 25.23 -49.73 -29.08
N THR A 257 25.45 -48.76 -29.99
CA THR A 257 25.12 -48.77 -31.44
C THR A 257 23.68 -48.77 -31.98
N GLY A 258 23.43 -47.77 -32.86
CA GLY A 258 22.79 -47.89 -34.18
C GLY A 258 21.27 -47.63 -34.23
N SER A 259 20.66 -46.99 -35.24
CA SER A 259 21.13 -46.40 -36.49
C SER A 259 20.03 -45.53 -37.14
N LEU A 260 20.44 -44.49 -37.86
CA LEU A 260 19.93 -43.93 -39.13
C LEU A 260 18.42 -43.64 -39.41
N ALA A 261 18.19 -42.33 -39.66
CA ALA A 261 17.62 -41.69 -40.87
C ALA A 261 16.11 -41.80 -41.21
N SER A 262 15.42 -40.65 -41.21
CA SER A 262 14.85 -40.07 -42.44
C SER A 262 14.49 -38.58 -42.28
N THR A 263 14.73 -37.83 -43.35
CA THR A 263 14.61 -36.38 -43.55
C THR A 263 13.24 -35.96 -44.11
N ARG A 264 12.67 -34.82 -43.65
CA ARG A 264 12.19 -33.66 -44.48
C ARG A 264 11.49 -32.57 -43.61
N PRO A 265 11.40 -31.31 -44.09
CA PRO A 265 11.60 -30.10 -43.29
C PRO A 265 10.30 -29.44 -42.80
N ARG A 266 10.38 -28.64 -41.73
CA ARG A 266 9.33 -27.68 -41.36
C ARG A 266 9.91 -26.26 -41.29
N HIS A 267 9.29 -25.40 -42.09
CA HIS A 267 9.57 -23.97 -42.27
C HIS A 267 9.45 -23.17 -40.96
N SER A 268 10.44 -22.32 -40.70
CA SER A 268 10.40 -21.26 -39.70
C SER A 268 9.56 -20.08 -40.21
N ARG A 269 8.57 -19.65 -39.44
CA ARG A 269 7.78 -18.43 -39.70
C ARG A 269 8.62 -17.19 -39.36
N VAL A 270 9.02 -16.44 -40.37
CA VAL A 270 9.54 -15.07 -40.23
C VAL A 270 8.33 -14.13 -40.04
N SER A 271 8.40 -13.20 -39.10
CA SER A 271 7.29 -12.28 -38.80
C SER A 271 7.10 -11.25 -39.93
N LEU A 272 5.85 -10.86 -40.16
CA LEU A 272 5.43 -9.89 -41.19
C LEU A 272 6.13 -8.52 -41.05
N PHE A 273 6.57 -8.18 -39.83
CA PHE A 273 7.25 -6.93 -39.50
C PHE A 273 8.70 -6.92 -39.98
N THR A 274 9.38 -8.07 -39.88
CA THR A 274 10.75 -8.27 -40.38
C THR A 274 10.79 -8.18 -41.91
N TYR A 275 9.77 -8.67 -42.59
CA TYR A 275 9.66 -8.60 -44.05
C TYR A 275 9.46 -7.16 -44.56
N PHE A 276 8.62 -6.37 -43.87
CA PHE A 276 8.40 -4.96 -44.20
C PHE A 276 9.63 -4.08 -43.96
N ALA A 277 10.35 -4.31 -42.85
CA ALA A 277 11.58 -3.58 -42.54
C ALA A 277 12.70 -3.86 -43.55
N ILE A 278 12.83 -5.12 -44.02
CA ILE A 278 13.80 -5.49 -45.05
C ILE A 278 13.45 -4.83 -46.39
N CYS A 279 12.18 -4.85 -46.81
CA CYS A 279 11.75 -4.21 -48.06
C CYS A 279 11.95 -2.69 -48.04
N ALA A 280 11.63 -2.01 -46.94
CA ALA A 280 11.84 -0.57 -46.79
C ALA A 280 13.33 -0.19 -46.84
N SER A 281 14.19 -1.00 -46.22
CA SER A 281 15.65 -0.78 -46.20
C SER A 281 16.27 -0.96 -47.60
N VAL A 282 15.78 -1.94 -48.37
CA VAL A 282 16.23 -2.20 -49.75
C VAL A 282 15.82 -1.06 -50.69
N ILE A 283 14.61 -0.50 -50.53
CA ILE A 283 14.13 0.63 -51.35
C ILE A 283 14.94 1.91 -51.09
N VAL A 284 15.30 2.19 -49.83
CA VAL A 284 16.14 3.34 -49.47
C VAL A 284 17.56 3.19 -50.04
N LEU A 285 18.12 1.97 -50.01
CA LEU A 285 19.43 1.68 -50.62
C LEU A 285 19.42 1.82 -52.14
N ILE A 286 18.34 1.43 -52.82
CA ILE A 286 18.18 1.59 -54.27
C ILE A 286 18.00 3.07 -54.64
N ALA A 287 17.23 3.84 -53.87
CA ALA A 287 17.06 5.28 -54.08
C ALA A 287 18.38 6.05 -53.90
N ALA A 288 19.18 5.67 -52.89
CA ALA A 288 20.52 6.22 -52.67
C ALA A 288 21.51 5.85 -53.80
N ALA A 289 21.42 4.63 -54.32
CA ALA A 289 22.25 4.19 -55.44
C ALA A 289 21.90 4.88 -56.77
N LEU A 290 20.60 5.14 -57.03
CA LEU A 290 20.13 5.87 -58.22
C LEU A 290 20.52 7.36 -58.19
N ALA A 291 20.51 8.00 -57.02
CA ALA A 291 20.94 9.38 -56.84
C ALA A 291 22.44 9.59 -57.16
N PHE A 292 23.25 8.53 -57.11
CA PHE A 292 24.68 8.58 -57.38
C PHE A 292 25.03 8.45 -58.88
N TYR A 293 24.13 7.91 -59.71
CA TYR A 293 24.40 7.62 -61.13
C TYR A 293 23.61 8.49 -62.14
N LEU A 294 22.60 9.24 -61.70
CA LEU A 294 21.79 10.11 -62.56
C LEU A 294 21.63 11.51 -61.91
N PRO A 295 22.48 12.51 -62.27
CA PRO A 295 22.56 13.79 -61.56
C PRO A 295 21.34 14.71 -61.71
N ASP A 296 20.43 14.45 -62.66
CA ASP A 296 19.35 15.37 -63.04
C ASP A 296 17.97 15.03 -62.42
N ILE A 297 17.90 14.13 -61.44
CA ILE A 297 16.64 13.81 -60.75
C ILE A 297 16.60 14.50 -59.37
N ASN A 298 15.63 15.39 -59.16
CA ASN A 298 15.43 16.10 -57.90
C ASN A 298 14.95 15.15 -56.79
N THR A 299 15.89 14.68 -55.96
CA THR A 299 15.67 13.72 -54.85
C THR A 299 14.84 14.28 -53.70
N THR A 300 14.58 15.59 -53.67
CA THR A 300 13.85 16.24 -52.57
C THR A 300 12.35 15.94 -52.60
N SER A 301 11.75 15.68 -53.78
CA SER A 301 10.33 15.30 -53.86
C SER A 301 10.07 13.82 -53.55
N LEU A 302 11.09 12.96 -53.63
CA LEU A 302 11.00 11.55 -53.26
C LEU A 302 11.09 11.35 -51.74
N TYR A 303 11.83 12.21 -51.03
CA TYR A 303 11.99 12.13 -49.58
C TYR A 303 10.78 12.66 -48.80
N HIS A 304 10.10 13.70 -49.30
CA HIS A 304 8.95 14.29 -48.59
C HIS A 304 7.64 13.48 -48.69
N GLY A 305 7.56 12.47 -49.57
CA GLY A 305 6.41 11.58 -49.67
C GLY A 305 6.41 10.39 -48.69
N TYR A 306 7.51 10.15 -47.95
CA TYR A 306 7.69 8.92 -47.17
C TYR A 306 7.47 9.04 -45.67
N THR A 307 7.36 10.25 -45.12
CA THR A 307 7.10 10.45 -43.68
C THR A 307 5.62 10.41 -43.31
N HIS A 308 4.71 10.29 -44.30
CA HIS A 308 3.28 10.11 -44.09
C HIS A 308 2.67 9.16 -45.12
N ILE A 309 2.54 7.87 -44.80
CA ILE A 309 1.71 6.93 -45.57
C ILE A 309 0.63 6.35 -44.65
N GLN A 310 -0.63 6.66 -44.98
CA GLN A 310 -1.80 5.88 -44.56
C GLN A 310 -2.08 4.77 -45.60
N PRO A 311 -2.78 3.67 -45.23
CA PRO A 311 -2.76 2.41 -45.97
C PRO A 311 -3.27 2.37 -47.42
N PRO A 312 -4.05 3.32 -48.00
CA PRO A 312 -4.57 3.12 -49.35
C PRO A 312 -3.77 3.75 -50.52
N VAL A 313 -2.58 4.35 -50.33
CA VAL A 313 -1.91 5.15 -51.40
C VAL A 313 -0.69 4.46 -52.07
N CYS A 314 -0.40 3.17 -51.80
CA CYS A 314 0.78 2.49 -52.37
C CYS A 314 0.72 2.23 -53.90
N GLY A 315 -0.47 2.18 -54.51
CA GLY A 315 -0.61 1.83 -55.94
C GLY A 315 -0.14 2.91 -56.92
N GLU A 316 -0.33 4.19 -56.60
CA GLU A 316 0.04 5.31 -57.48
C GLU A 316 1.55 5.55 -57.54
N TYR A 317 2.29 5.22 -56.47
CA TYR A 317 3.73 5.39 -56.42
C TYR A 317 4.49 4.33 -57.22
N CYS A 318 4.02 3.08 -57.23
CA CYS A 318 4.61 2.01 -58.03
C CYS A 318 4.46 2.28 -59.53
N HIS A 319 3.31 2.81 -59.97
CA HIS A 319 3.08 3.17 -61.38
C HIS A 319 3.99 4.30 -61.88
N LYS A 320 4.32 5.27 -61.01
CA LYS A 320 5.26 6.36 -61.34
C LYS A 320 6.71 5.87 -61.42
N LEU A 321 7.08 4.92 -60.56
CA LEU A 321 8.40 4.30 -60.58
C LEU A 321 8.60 3.45 -61.85
N ASP A 322 7.58 2.72 -62.26
CA ASP A 322 7.60 1.85 -63.45
C ASP A 322 7.70 2.65 -64.76
N SER A 323 7.03 3.81 -64.81
CA SER A 323 7.13 4.78 -65.92
C SER A 323 8.53 5.40 -66.02
N ALA A 324 9.15 5.74 -64.87
CA ALA A 324 10.50 6.29 -64.82
C ALA A 324 11.59 5.26 -65.24
N LEU A 325 11.44 4.00 -64.81
CA LEU A 325 12.36 2.91 -65.16
C LEU A 325 12.22 2.47 -66.62
N SER A 326 11.01 2.51 -67.18
CA SER A 326 10.75 2.23 -68.60
C SER A 326 11.43 3.24 -69.54
N SER A 327 11.52 4.51 -69.12
CA SER A 327 12.22 5.58 -69.85
C SER A 327 13.75 5.41 -69.83
N ALA A 328 14.32 4.85 -68.75
CA ALA A 328 15.76 4.67 -68.56
C ALA A 328 16.33 3.34 -69.10
N ARG A 329 15.49 2.50 -69.72
CA ARG A 329 15.80 1.10 -70.08
C ARG A 329 16.91 0.94 -71.12
N SER A 330 17.24 1.98 -71.88
CA SER A 330 18.35 1.98 -72.86
C SER A 330 19.73 2.31 -72.28
N GLN A 331 19.82 2.72 -70.99
CA GLN A 331 21.06 3.20 -70.36
C GLN A 331 21.48 2.40 -69.12
N LEU A 332 20.73 1.37 -68.72
CA LEU A 332 21.00 0.57 -67.52
C LEU A 332 21.86 -0.67 -67.83
N SER A 333 22.78 -1.01 -66.92
CA SER A 333 23.66 -2.19 -67.07
C SER A 333 22.89 -3.50 -66.90
N PRO A 334 23.37 -4.62 -67.48
CA PRO A 334 22.68 -5.92 -67.42
C PRO A 334 22.38 -6.42 -66.00
N TYR A 335 23.17 -5.99 -65.01
CA TYR A 335 23.00 -6.38 -63.61
C TYR A 335 21.77 -5.73 -62.96
N LEU A 336 21.40 -4.52 -63.38
CA LEU A 336 20.21 -3.81 -62.88
C LEU A 336 18.92 -4.37 -63.49
N LEU A 337 18.96 -4.87 -64.73
CA LEU A 337 17.82 -5.60 -65.32
C LEU A 337 17.53 -6.91 -64.58
N GLN A 338 18.58 -7.63 -64.16
CA GLN A 338 18.43 -8.91 -63.45
C GLN A 338 17.85 -8.71 -62.03
N MET A 339 18.20 -7.63 -61.34
CA MET A 339 17.57 -7.25 -60.07
C MET A 339 16.09 -6.85 -60.22
N HIS A 340 15.71 -6.21 -61.32
CA HIS A 340 14.33 -5.83 -61.59
C HIS A 340 13.43 -7.06 -61.85
N GLU A 341 13.92 -8.06 -62.59
CA GLU A 341 13.19 -9.32 -62.79
C GLU A 341 12.97 -10.09 -61.47
N GLN A 342 13.97 -10.14 -60.59
CA GLN A 342 13.83 -10.79 -59.27
C GLN A 342 12.86 -10.06 -58.33
N LEU A 343 12.77 -8.72 -58.42
CA LEU A 343 11.81 -7.93 -57.64
C LEU A 343 10.36 -8.12 -58.13
N ASN A 344 10.16 -8.29 -59.44
CA ASN A 344 8.83 -8.58 -60.00
C ASN A 344 8.34 -9.99 -59.62
N GLU A 345 9.22 -11.00 -59.60
CA GLU A 345 8.86 -12.35 -59.09
C GLU A 345 8.44 -12.33 -57.61
N LEU A 346 9.11 -11.50 -56.79
CA LEU A 346 8.77 -11.31 -55.38
C LEU A 346 7.43 -10.58 -55.17
N TYR A 347 7.10 -9.62 -56.05
CA TYR A 347 5.83 -8.91 -56.07
C TYR A 347 4.67 -9.83 -56.47
N ASP A 348 4.84 -10.62 -57.54
CA ASP A 348 3.82 -11.56 -58.00
C ASP A 348 3.57 -12.68 -56.98
N PHE A 349 4.61 -13.17 -56.31
CA PHE A 349 4.47 -14.11 -55.20
C PHE A 349 3.67 -13.53 -54.03
N GLY A 350 3.92 -12.26 -53.67
CA GLY A 350 3.16 -11.55 -52.65
C GLY A 350 1.69 -11.37 -53.03
N ARG A 351 1.40 -11.01 -54.28
CA ARG A 351 0.04 -10.82 -54.80
C ARG A 351 -0.76 -12.12 -54.80
N GLU A 352 -0.14 -13.24 -55.17
CA GLU A 352 -0.78 -14.56 -55.18
C GLU A 352 -1.02 -15.11 -53.77
N TYR A 353 -0.11 -14.82 -52.82
CA TYR A 353 -0.27 -15.18 -51.42
C TYR A 353 -1.38 -14.37 -50.74
N PHE A 354 -1.51 -13.07 -51.01
CA PHE A 354 -2.60 -12.24 -50.50
C PHE A 354 -3.97 -12.59 -51.08
N ALA A 355 -4.05 -12.98 -52.36
CA ALA A 355 -5.30 -13.48 -52.96
C ALA A 355 -5.77 -14.80 -52.30
N LYS A 356 -4.83 -15.69 -51.94
CA LYS A 356 -5.12 -16.96 -51.24
C LYS A 356 -5.52 -16.75 -49.77
N VAL A 357 -4.96 -15.75 -49.08
CA VAL A 357 -5.35 -15.38 -47.70
C VAL A 357 -6.72 -14.68 -47.67
N ALA A 358 -7.04 -13.84 -48.67
CA ALA A 358 -8.35 -13.20 -48.78
C ALA A 358 -9.52 -14.19 -49.01
N HIS A 359 -9.27 -15.30 -49.71
CA HIS A 359 -10.27 -16.37 -49.90
C HIS A 359 -10.45 -17.27 -48.66
N SER A 360 -9.44 -17.38 -47.80
CA SER A 360 -9.50 -18.11 -46.52
C SER A 360 -10.25 -17.35 -45.42
N CYS A 361 -10.64 -16.09 -45.65
CA CYS A 361 -11.20 -15.21 -44.63
C CYS A 361 -12.72 -14.98 -44.77
N SER A 362 -13.46 -15.83 -45.51
CA SER A 362 -14.91 -15.66 -45.74
C SER A 362 -15.84 -16.57 -44.92
N VAL A 363 -15.38 -17.21 -43.84
CA VAL A 363 -16.27 -18.02 -42.97
C VAL A 363 -16.23 -17.55 -41.52
N LYS A 364 -17.26 -16.76 -41.18
CA LYS A 364 -17.78 -16.40 -39.84
C LYS A 364 -16.83 -15.68 -38.87
N SER A 365 -16.55 -14.42 -39.16
CA SER A 365 -16.22 -13.43 -38.13
C SER A 365 -17.49 -13.02 -37.35
N ARG A 366 -17.81 -13.72 -36.25
CA ARG A 366 -18.40 -13.03 -35.10
C ARG A 366 -17.27 -12.31 -34.39
N LEU A 367 -17.03 -11.07 -34.78
CA LEU A 367 -16.13 -10.15 -34.08
C LEU A 367 -16.64 -9.97 -32.65
N PHE A 368 -15.84 -10.34 -31.66
CA PHE A 368 -15.98 -9.81 -30.32
C PHE A 368 -15.57 -8.34 -30.35
N SER A 369 -16.57 -7.47 -30.32
CA SER A 369 -16.41 -6.07 -29.91
C SER A 369 -16.04 -6.04 -28.43
N THR A 370 -14.84 -5.57 -28.10
CA THR A 370 -14.51 -5.07 -26.76
C THR A 370 -14.07 -3.62 -26.86
N SER A 371 -15.02 -2.73 -27.19
CA SER A 371 -14.97 -1.40 -26.59
C SER A 371 -15.30 -1.58 -25.10
N ALA A 372 -14.30 -1.48 -24.22
CA ALA A 372 -14.59 -1.24 -22.81
C ALA A 372 -15.07 0.21 -22.71
N ALA A 373 -16.40 0.41 -22.67
CA ALA A 373 -16.96 1.70 -22.32
C ALA A 373 -16.48 2.08 -20.92
N LEU A 374 -16.03 3.32 -20.72
CA LEU A 374 -15.82 3.86 -19.37
C LEU A 374 -17.20 3.95 -18.70
N TYR A 375 -17.49 3.00 -17.82
CA TYR A 375 -18.75 2.97 -17.07
C TYR A 375 -18.66 3.96 -15.91
N ARG A 376 -19.59 4.91 -15.85
CA ARG A 376 -19.80 5.74 -14.66
C ARG A 376 -20.26 4.83 -13.53
N GLN A 377 -19.59 4.88 -12.38
CA GLN A 377 -20.05 4.14 -11.20
C GLN A 377 -21.40 4.72 -10.74
N ASN A 378 -22.41 3.86 -10.56
CA ASN A 378 -23.72 4.27 -10.07
C ASN A 378 -23.66 4.52 -8.58
N ARG A 379 -24.11 5.70 -8.13
CA ARG A 379 -24.12 6.07 -6.71
C ARG A 379 -25.45 5.65 -6.08
N ILE A 380 -25.38 4.85 -5.02
CA ILE A 380 -26.53 4.41 -4.21
C ILE A 380 -26.30 4.85 -2.77
N PRO A 381 -27.23 5.60 -2.15
CA PRO A 381 -27.15 5.95 -0.73
C PRO A 381 -27.05 4.70 0.15
N ALA A 382 -26.10 4.68 1.09
CA ALA A 382 -26.02 3.67 2.13
C ALA A 382 -25.38 4.27 3.38
N SER A 383 -25.50 3.57 4.51
CA SER A 383 -24.78 3.90 5.72
C SER A 383 -23.94 2.72 6.18
N TYR A 384 -22.75 3.00 6.71
CA TYR A 384 -21.85 1.97 7.23
C TYR A 384 -21.85 2.03 8.75
N TYR A 385 -22.32 0.95 9.37
CA TYR A 385 -22.50 0.86 10.81
C TYR A 385 -21.71 -0.32 11.38
N ARG A 386 -21.16 -0.10 12.59
CA ARG A 386 -20.82 -1.16 13.52
C ARG A 386 -22.07 -1.47 14.35
N GLY A 387 -22.47 -2.74 14.36
CA GLY A 387 -23.47 -3.28 15.28
C GLY A 387 -22.86 -4.44 16.06
N GLY A 388 -22.75 -4.30 17.38
CA GLY A 388 -22.01 -5.19 18.25
C GLY A 388 -20.57 -5.41 17.76
N THR A 389 -20.18 -6.67 17.61
CA THR A 389 -18.86 -7.10 17.09
C THR A 389 -18.84 -7.33 15.57
N SER A 390 -19.74 -6.68 14.81
CA SER A 390 -19.81 -6.78 13.35
C SER A 390 -19.97 -5.42 12.69
N ARG A 391 -19.54 -5.34 11.42
CA ARG A 391 -19.75 -4.15 10.58
C ARG A 391 -20.50 -4.54 9.32
N GLY A 392 -21.29 -3.62 8.79
CA GLY A 392 -22.03 -3.86 7.56
C GLY A 392 -22.63 -2.60 6.98
N LEU A 393 -23.01 -2.72 5.71
CA LEU A 393 -23.75 -1.69 4.99
C LEU A 393 -25.24 -1.77 5.31
N ILE A 394 -25.87 -0.61 5.44
CA ILE A 394 -27.31 -0.45 5.60
C ILE A 394 -27.83 0.33 4.39
N PHE A 395 -28.74 -0.28 3.63
CA PHE A 395 -29.48 0.38 2.55
C PHE A 395 -30.91 0.66 2.99
N GLN A 396 -31.49 1.79 2.60
CA GLN A 396 -32.94 1.90 2.61
C GLN A 396 -33.51 1.18 1.38
N LYS A 397 -34.59 0.41 1.56
CA LYS A 397 -35.21 -0.34 0.46
C LYS A 397 -35.61 0.56 -0.72
N LYS A 398 -35.97 1.82 -0.46
CA LYS A 398 -36.34 2.81 -1.48
C LYS A 398 -35.20 3.16 -2.45
N ASP A 399 -33.95 2.96 -2.03
CA ASP A 399 -32.75 3.26 -2.81
C ASP A 399 -32.27 2.06 -3.62
N LEU A 400 -32.89 0.88 -3.43
CA LEU A 400 -32.64 -0.34 -4.20
C LEU A 400 -33.74 -0.56 -5.25
N PRO A 401 -33.48 -1.37 -6.30
CA PRO A 401 -34.51 -1.81 -7.22
C PRO A 401 -35.71 -2.44 -6.50
N ALA A 402 -36.91 -2.27 -7.06
CA ALA A 402 -38.13 -2.81 -6.44
C ALA A 402 -38.13 -4.34 -6.34
N SER A 403 -37.51 -5.03 -7.31
CA SER A 403 -37.34 -6.48 -7.29
C SER A 403 -36.11 -6.88 -6.49
N GLN A 404 -36.27 -7.81 -5.55
CA GLN A 404 -35.16 -8.37 -4.77
C GLN A 404 -34.17 -9.14 -5.66
N ASP A 405 -34.63 -9.72 -6.77
CA ASP A 405 -33.76 -10.46 -7.71
C ASP A 405 -32.67 -9.55 -8.33
N ASP A 406 -32.96 -8.25 -8.44
CA ASP A 406 -32.04 -7.25 -8.96
C ASP A 406 -31.06 -6.70 -7.91
N TRP A 407 -31.17 -7.12 -6.64
CA TRP A 407 -30.27 -6.66 -5.58
C TRP A 407 -28.91 -7.33 -5.67
N LYS A 408 -28.85 -8.59 -6.12
CA LYS A 408 -27.65 -9.41 -6.08
C LYS A 408 -26.40 -8.74 -6.68
N PRO A 409 -26.44 -8.15 -7.88
CA PRO A 409 -25.28 -7.45 -8.45
C PRO A 409 -24.85 -6.22 -7.64
N ILE A 410 -25.80 -5.53 -7.01
CA ILE A 410 -25.53 -4.35 -6.19
C ILE A 410 -24.81 -4.78 -4.91
N LEU A 411 -25.37 -5.76 -4.18
CA LEU A 411 -24.82 -6.22 -2.92
C LEU A 411 -23.45 -6.87 -3.09
N LEU A 412 -23.26 -7.66 -4.15
CA LEU A 412 -21.95 -8.22 -4.50
C LEU A 412 -20.95 -7.11 -4.84
N GLY A 413 -21.35 -6.15 -5.67
CA GLY A 413 -20.47 -5.04 -6.07
C GLY A 413 -20.08 -4.12 -4.91
N THR A 414 -21.02 -3.78 -4.02
CA THR A 414 -20.71 -2.89 -2.88
C THR A 414 -19.87 -3.57 -1.81
N MET A 415 -19.97 -4.89 -1.68
CA MET A 415 -19.15 -5.67 -0.75
C MET A 415 -17.83 -6.17 -1.34
N GLY A 416 -17.59 -5.99 -2.65
CA GLY A 416 -16.36 -6.45 -3.30
C GLY A 416 -16.32 -7.97 -3.50
N SER A 417 -17.47 -8.60 -3.73
CA SER A 417 -17.64 -10.04 -3.88
C SER A 417 -18.11 -10.43 -5.29
N PRO A 418 -17.77 -11.65 -5.78
CA PRO A 418 -16.85 -12.60 -5.18
C PRO A 418 -15.40 -12.11 -5.30
N ASP A 419 -14.64 -12.25 -4.23
CA ASP A 419 -13.18 -12.08 -4.24
C ASP A 419 -12.51 -13.45 -4.00
N PRO A 420 -11.92 -14.07 -5.03
CA PRO A 420 -11.19 -15.34 -4.89
C PRO A 420 -10.10 -15.30 -3.81
N HIS A 421 -9.50 -14.13 -3.57
CA HIS A 421 -8.45 -13.92 -2.58
C HIS A 421 -9.00 -13.75 -1.16
N GLY A 422 -10.31 -13.55 -1.00
CA GLY A 422 -10.96 -13.47 0.30
C GLY A 422 -10.74 -12.16 1.07
N ARG A 423 -10.33 -11.07 0.40
CA ARG A 423 -9.97 -9.78 1.03
C ARG A 423 -11.05 -8.69 0.86
N GLN A 424 -11.85 -8.75 -0.20
CA GLN A 424 -12.92 -7.80 -0.55
C GLN A 424 -12.45 -6.35 -0.81
N LEU A 425 -11.23 -6.17 -1.34
CA LEU A 425 -10.60 -4.84 -1.53
C LEU A 425 -11.31 -3.93 -2.56
N ASP A 426 -12.10 -4.49 -3.48
CA ASP A 426 -12.89 -3.73 -4.47
C ASP A 426 -14.33 -3.44 -3.99
N GLY A 427 -14.50 -3.34 -2.66
CA GLY A 427 -15.76 -2.98 -2.02
C GLY A 427 -15.55 -2.68 -0.53
N LEU A 428 -16.64 -2.63 0.23
CA LEU A 428 -16.64 -2.32 1.67
C LEU A 428 -16.60 -3.56 2.56
N GLY A 429 -16.52 -4.75 1.96
CA GLY A 429 -16.30 -5.98 2.71
C GLY A 429 -14.88 -6.01 3.28
N GLY A 430 -14.74 -6.58 4.48
CA GLY A 430 -13.45 -6.69 5.17
C GLY A 430 -12.77 -8.05 5.05
N GLY A 431 -13.17 -8.92 4.11
CA GLY A 431 -12.57 -10.25 3.93
C GLY A 431 -12.87 -11.25 5.04
N LEU A 432 -13.75 -10.90 5.99
CA LEU A 432 -14.20 -11.73 7.10
C LEU A 432 -15.73 -11.74 7.15
N SER A 433 -16.33 -12.84 7.60
CA SER A 433 -17.79 -12.99 7.60
C SER A 433 -18.50 -11.94 8.47
N SER A 434 -17.87 -11.50 9.56
CA SER A 434 -18.32 -10.41 10.44
C SER A 434 -18.26 -9.02 9.81
N LEU A 435 -17.54 -8.88 8.70
CA LEU A 435 -17.32 -7.64 7.93
C LEU A 435 -17.90 -7.72 6.50
N SER A 436 -18.59 -8.82 6.15
CA SER A 436 -19.20 -9.06 4.83
C SER A 436 -20.73 -9.15 4.94
N LYS A 437 -21.35 -8.07 5.45
CA LYS A 437 -22.76 -8.05 5.87
C LYS A 437 -23.50 -6.86 5.30
N VAL A 438 -24.74 -7.10 4.88
CA VAL A 438 -25.66 -6.04 4.42
C VAL A 438 -26.99 -6.13 5.17
N CYS A 439 -27.54 -4.97 5.52
CA CYS A 439 -28.87 -4.77 6.06
C CYS A 439 -29.69 -3.93 5.07
N ILE A 440 -30.94 -4.29 4.85
CA ILE A 440 -31.92 -3.51 4.09
C ILE A 440 -33.04 -3.15 5.03
N ILE A 441 -33.32 -1.85 5.16
CA ILE A 441 -34.30 -1.31 6.10
C ILE A 441 -35.38 -0.53 5.33
N SER A 442 -36.63 -0.66 5.74
CA SER A 442 -37.72 0.16 5.24
C SER A 442 -38.71 0.50 6.35
N PRO A 443 -39.59 1.49 6.16
CA PRO A 443 -40.80 1.59 6.97
C PRO A 443 -41.55 0.26 6.97
N ALA A 444 -42.22 -0.06 8.09
CA ALA A 444 -42.98 -1.28 8.21
C ALA A 444 -44.06 -1.39 7.11
N SER A 445 -44.08 -2.54 6.42
CA SER A 445 -45.18 -2.92 5.52
C SER A 445 -46.51 -3.03 6.29
N ASP A 446 -47.65 -3.09 5.58
CA ASP A 446 -48.96 -3.22 6.23
C ASP A 446 -49.05 -4.50 7.10
N LEU A 447 -48.41 -5.59 6.67
CA LEU A 447 -48.35 -6.85 7.40
C LEU A 447 -47.50 -6.76 8.68
N SER A 448 -46.36 -6.06 8.60
CA SER A 448 -45.49 -5.85 9.76
C SER A 448 -46.10 -4.85 10.74
N ARG A 449 -46.77 -3.82 10.22
CA ARG A 449 -47.48 -2.80 11.02
C ARG A 449 -48.64 -3.41 11.80
N ALA A 450 -49.33 -4.41 11.24
CA ALA A 450 -50.35 -5.17 11.95
C ALA A 450 -49.79 -5.93 13.17
N GLN A 451 -48.48 -6.20 13.21
CA GLN A 451 -47.77 -6.79 14.36
C GLN A 451 -47.13 -5.73 15.28
N GLY A 452 -47.45 -4.45 15.04
CA GLY A 452 -46.93 -3.30 15.80
C GLY A 452 -45.52 -2.88 15.41
N ALA A 453 -44.93 -3.42 14.34
CA ALA A 453 -43.60 -3.01 13.91
C ALA A 453 -43.60 -1.61 13.26
N GLN A 454 -42.50 -0.90 13.46
CA GLN A 454 -42.27 0.44 12.90
C GLN A 454 -41.37 0.39 11.66
N VAL A 455 -40.43 -0.56 11.63
CA VAL A 455 -39.54 -0.80 10.49
C VAL A 455 -39.43 -2.28 10.14
N ASP A 456 -39.23 -2.55 8.86
CA ASP A 456 -38.86 -3.85 8.33
C ASP A 456 -37.34 -3.93 8.17
N PHE A 457 -36.76 -5.07 8.55
CA PHE A 457 -35.34 -5.35 8.50
C PHE A 457 -35.07 -6.65 7.74
N THR A 458 -34.23 -6.59 6.71
CA THR A 458 -33.71 -7.75 5.98
C THR A 458 -32.19 -7.81 6.13
N PHE A 459 -31.68 -8.94 6.59
CA PHE A 459 -30.26 -9.25 6.63
C PHE A 459 -29.84 -10.08 5.42
N ALA A 460 -28.67 -9.77 4.88
CA ALA A 460 -28.02 -10.51 3.81
C ALA A 460 -26.55 -10.78 4.19
N GLN A 461 -26.19 -12.06 4.33
CA GLN A 461 -24.79 -12.47 4.45
C GLN A 461 -24.21 -12.60 3.04
N VAL A 462 -23.21 -11.79 2.72
CA VAL A 462 -22.57 -11.83 1.40
C VAL A 462 -21.38 -12.79 1.45
N GLY A 463 -21.36 -13.76 0.54
CA GLY A 463 -20.25 -14.67 0.34
C GLY A 463 -18.99 -13.90 -0.04
N ILE A 464 -17.86 -14.23 0.59
CA ILE A 464 -16.59 -13.54 0.35
C ILE A 464 -15.98 -14.04 -0.96
N LYS A 465 -15.76 -15.35 -1.07
CA LYS A 465 -15.16 -16.00 -2.26
C LYS A 465 -16.19 -16.49 -3.28
N SER A 466 -17.48 -16.46 -2.94
CA SER A 466 -18.57 -16.94 -3.79
C SER A 466 -19.55 -15.82 -4.12
N THR A 467 -20.37 -16.04 -5.15
CA THR A 467 -21.45 -15.10 -5.52
C THR A 467 -22.70 -15.26 -4.66
N ASP A 468 -22.63 -16.08 -3.60
CA ASP A 468 -23.82 -16.44 -2.83
C ASP A 468 -24.20 -15.30 -1.90
N ILE A 469 -25.51 -15.06 -1.82
CA ILE A 469 -26.07 -14.14 -0.84
C ILE A 469 -27.08 -14.94 -0.05
N ASP A 470 -26.82 -15.05 1.25
CA ASP A 470 -27.63 -15.85 2.14
C ASP A 470 -28.59 -14.96 2.95
N TYR A 471 -29.88 -15.09 2.66
CA TYR A 471 -31.00 -14.44 3.36
C TYR A 471 -31.68 -15.37 4.38
N SER A 472 -31.14 -16.56 4.60
CA SER A 472 -31.82 -17.61 5.38
C SER A 472 -31.84 -17.33 6.88
N GLY A 473 -30.98 -16.47 7.43
CA GLY A 473 -30.91 -16.20 8.86
C GLY A 473 -30.99 -14.72 9.24
N ASN A 474 -31.05 -14.45 10.53
CA ASN A 474 -30.82 -13.11 11.10
C ASN A 474 -29.34 -12.90 11.50
N CYS A 475 -28.88 -11.65 11.51
CA CYS A 475 -27.67 -11.23 12.22
C CYS A 475 -28.04 -10.43 13.48
N GLY A 476 -27.95 -11.08 14.64
CA GLY A 476 -28.24 -10.43 15.93
C GLY A 476 -27.32 -9.24 16.23
N ASN A 477 -26.06 -9.28 15.78
CA ASN A 477 -25.12 -8.17 15.96
C ASN A 477 -25.57 -6.92 15.22
N LEU A 478 -25.95 -7.03 13.94
CA LEU A 478 -26.39 -5.85 13.18
C LEU A 478 -27.83 -5.43 13.52
N SER A 479 -28.61 -6.29 14.18
CA SER A 479 -29.91 -5.87 14.74
C SER A 479 -29.75 -4.71 15.74
N SER A 480 -28.58 -4.57 16.39
CA SER A 480 -28.30 -3.45 17.32
C SER A 480 -28.24 -2.10 16.60
N ALA A 481 -27.80 -2.06 15.34
CA ALA A 481 -27.72 -0.82 14.57
C ALA A 481 -29.06 -0.41 13.93
N VAL A 482 -30.04 -1.31 13.83
CA VAL A 482 -31.29 -1.07 13.09
C VAL A 482 -32.17 -0.02 13.76
N GLY A 483 -32.37 -0.13 15.08
CA GLY A 483 -33.17 0.83 15.85
C GLY A 483 -32.60 2.24 15.80
N PRO A 484 -31.31 2.44 16.16
CA PRO A 484 -30.60 3.71 16.03
C PRO A 484 -30.69 4.31 14.63
N PHE A 485 -30.35 3.52 13.60
CA PHE A 485 -30.44 3.96 12.21
C PHE A 485 -31.87 4.39 11.82
N ALA A 486 -32.91 3.71 12.33
CA ALA A 486 -34.29 4.06 12.00
C ALA A 486 -34.69 5.45 12.52
N ILE A 487 -34.12 5.89 13.65
CA ILE A 487 -34.30 7.25 14.17
C ILE A 487 -33.44 8.22 13.37
N ASP A 488 -32.13 7.95 13.25
CA ASP A 488 -31.17 8.84 12.56
C ASP A 488 -31.57 9.10 11.09
N ALA A 489 -32.12 8.09 10.41
CA ALA A 489 -32.55 8.17 9.03
C ALA A 489 -33.99 8.73 8.86
N GLY A 490 -34.66 9.09 9.96
CA GLY A 490 -36.02 9.63 9.97
C GLY A 490 -37.11 8.65 9.56
N LEU A 491 -36.86 7.34 9.67
CA LEU A 491 -37.85 6.30 9.38
C LEU A 491 -38.86 6.13 10.52
N VAL A 492 -38.43 6.42 11.75
CA VAL A 492 -39.26 6.40 12.96
C VAL A 492 -39.22 7.78 13.59
N LYS A 493 -40.40 8.34 13.83
CA LYS A 493 -40.56 9.57 14.59
C LYS A 493 -40.96 9.22 16.02
N LEU A 494 -40.33 9.88 16.98
CA LEU A 494 -40.68 9.78 18.39
C LEU A 494 -41.80 10.75 18.74
N ASP A 495 -42.52 10.45 19.82
CA ASP A 495 -43.61 11.27 20.32
C ASP A 495 -43.08 12.57 20.95
N GLU A 496 -43.56 13.72 20.46
CA GLU A 496 -43.13 15.04 20.92
C GLU A 496 -43.51 15.31 22.39
N GLU A 497 -44.61 14.73 22.89
CA GLU A 497 -45.03 14.86 24.29
C GLU A 497 -44.07 14.08 25.21
N GLU A 498 -43.68 12.86 24.82
CA GLU A 498 -42.71 12.05 25.59
C GLU A 498 -41.33 12.72 25.64
N LEU A 499 -40.87 13.31 24.53
CA LEU A 499 -39.60 14.03 24.46
C LEU A 499 -39.63 15.29 25.34
N SER A 500 -40.75 16.02 25.32
CA SER A 500 -41.00 17.22 26.14
C SER A 500 -41.11 16.90 27.63
N ALA A 501 -41.61 15.70 27.96
CA ALA A 501 -41.64 15.17 29.33
C ALA A 501 -40.27 14.69 29.84
N GLY A 502 -39.20 14.84 29.06
CA GLY A 502 -37.84 14.55 29.47
C GLY A 502 -37.39 13.11 29.22
N LYS A 503 -38.16 12.29 28.47
CA LYS A 503 -37.73 10.94 28.09
C LYS A 503 -36.45 11.02 27.23
N ARG A 504 -35.45 10.21 27.57
CA ARG A 504 -34.14 10.14 26.87
C ARG A 504 -33.80 8.72 26.40
N THR A 505 -34.82 7.87 26.31
CA THR A 505 -34.69 6.49 25.87
C THR A 505 -35.78 6.23 24.85
N ALA A 506 -35.41 5.61 23.73
CA ALA A 506 -36.33 5.21 22.68
C ALA A 506 -36.39 3.68 22.58
N THR A 507 -37.55 3.15 22.22
CA THR A 507 -37.72 1.74 21.84
C THR A 507 -38.28 1.69 20.42
N VAL A 508 -37.55 1.06 19.51
CA VAL A 508 -37.96 0.84 18.13
C VAL A 508 -38.32 -0.64 17.94
N ARG A 509 -39.57 -0.91 17.52
CA ARG A 509 -40.03 -2.26 17.19
C ARG A 509 -39.71 -2.62 15.75
N ILE A 510 -38.89 -3.64 15.58
CA ILE A 510 -38.33 -4.07 14.29
C ILE A 510 -38.97 -5.40 13.90
N PHE A 511 -39.50 -5.49 12.69
CA PHE A 511 -39.88 -6.77 12.09
C PHE A 511 -38.74 -7.31 11.24
N ASN A 512 -38.18 -8.45 11.65
CA ASN A 512 -37.17 -9.14 10.87
C ASN A 512 -37.83 -9.99 9.77
N THR A 513 -37.63 -9.59 8.53
CA THR A 513 -38.20 -10.24 7.35
C THR A 513 -37.59 -11.62 7.06
N ASN A 514 -36.33 -11.86 7.46
CA ASN A 514 -35.70 -13.17 7.30
C ASN A 514 -36.39 -14.20 8.19
N THR A 515 -36.63 -13.87 9.46
CA THR A 515 -37.13 -14.82 10.47
C THR A 515 -38.62 -14.68 10.78
N GLN A 516 -39.27 -13.63 10.28
CA GLN A 516 -40.63 -13.25 10.61
C GLN A 516 -40.85 -13.07 12.12
N LYS A 517 -39.84 -12.54 12.82
CA LYS A 517 -39.87 -12.30 14.27
C LYS A 517 -39.74 -10.81 14.59
N ILE A 518 -40.23 -10.44 15.77
CA ILE A 518 -40.16 -9.09 16.30
C ILE A 518 -38.91 -8.94 17.19
N ILE A 519 -38.24 -7.80 17.05
CA ILE A 519 -37.11 -7.39 17.87
C ILE A 519 -37.39 -5.97 18.38
N ASP A 520 -37.46 -5.79 19.69
CA ASP A 520 -37.54 -4.47 20.30
C ASP A 520 -36.12 -3.97 20.61
N SER A 521 -35.74 -2.83 20.03
CA SER A 521 -34.44 -2.20 20.21
C SER A 521 -34.58 -0.96 21.09
N THR A 522 -34.07 -1.03 22.32
CA THR A 522 -34.16 0.05 23.31
C THR A 522 -32.79 0.68 23.55
N PHE A 523 -32.67 2.00 23.36
CA PHE A 523 -31.39 2.72 23.40
C PHE A 523 -31.57 4.20 23.83
N PRO A 524 -30.52 4.84 24.38
CA PRO A 524 -30.54 6.25 24.70
C PRO A 524 -30.57 7.13 23.45
N ILE A 525 -31.20 8.31 23.59
CA ILE A 525 -31.27 9.33 22.53
C ILE A 525 -30.78 10.67 23.07
N CYS A 526 -30.21 11.48 22.19
CA CYS A 526 -29.89 12.86 22.48
C CYS A 526 -30.74 13.80 21.62
N ILE A 527 -30.96 15.00 22.15
CA ILE A 527 -31.75 16.05 21.50
C ILE A 527 -30.82 17.23 21.30
N SER A 528 -30.58 17.58 20.05
CA SER A 528 -29.75 18.72 19.68
C SER A 528 -30.46 20.04 20.00
N PRO A 529 -29.71 21.16 20.15
CA PRO A 529 -30.29 22.48 20.42
C PRO A 529 -31.30 22.96 19.36
N ASP A 530 -31.22 22.43 18.14
CA ASP A 530 -32.16 22.70 17.04
C ASP A 530 -33.43 21.84 17.09
N GLY A 531 -33.57 20.98 18.09
CA GLY A 531 -34.70 20.08 18.29
C GLY A 531 -34.61 18.76 17.51
N SER A 532 -33.53 18.53 16.76
CA SER A 532 -33.32 17.23 16.11
C SER A 532 -33.00 16.15 17.15
N VAL A 533 -33.45 14.92 16.86
CA VAL A 533 -33.27 13.76 17.74
C VAL A 533 -32.46 12.71 17.02
N GLU A 534 -31.42 12.22 17.68
CA GLU A 534 -30.53 11.18 17.18
C GLU A 534 -30.24 10.14 18.27
N ALA A 535 -29.78 8.96 17.87
CA ALA A 535 -29.30 7.97 18.84
C ALA A 535 -28.03 8.48 19.51
N GLU A 536 -27.95 8.39 20.84
CA GLU A 536 -26.74 8.79 21.57
C GLU A 536 -25.65 7.74 21.32
N ALA A 537 -24.55 8.11 20.66
CA ALA A 537 -23.47 7.17 20.36
C ALA A 537 -22.50 6.94 21.54
N SER A 538 -22.38 7.92 22.44
CA SER A 538 -21.38 7.92 23.52
C SER A 538 -21.94 7.34 24.82
N GLY A 539 -21.22 6.41 25.42
CA GLY A 539 -21.58 5.82 26.70
C GLY A 539 -20.42 5.08 27.36
N ASP A 540 -20.63 4.58 28.56
CA ASP A 540 -19.65 3.85 29.37
C ASP A 540 -19.78 2.32 29.24
N PHE A 541 -20.72 1.83 28.43
CA PHE A 541 -20.93 0.40 28.23
C PHE A 541 -19.88 -0.18 27.28
N THR A 542 -19.29 -1.30 27.69
CA THR A 542 -18.26 -2.00 26.93
C THR A 542 -18.79 -3.34 26.43
N VAL A 543 -18.30 -3.76 25.25
CA VAL A 543 -18.61 -5.07 24.67
C VAL A 543 -17.29 -5.74 24.33
N ASP A 544 -17.08 -6.91 24.89
CA ASP A 544 -15.87 -7.68 24.68
C ASP A 544 -15.68 -8.03 23.19
N GLY A 545 -14.52 -7.65 22.64
CA GLY A 545 -14.23 -7.69 21.20
C GLY A 545 -14.42 -6.35 20.47
N VAL A 546 -14.81 -5.27 21.16
CA VAL A 546 -14.85 -3.90 20.64
C VAL A 546 -13.93 -3.01 21.47
N ALA A 547 -13.11 -2.18 20.82
CA ALA A 547 -12.27 -1.22 21.52
C ALA A 547 -13.08 0.02 21.97
N GLY A 548 -12.90 0.45 23.22
CA GLY A 548 -13.59 1.60 23.79
C GLY A 548 -14.96 1.28 24.39
N SER A 549 -15.72 2.32 24.73
CA SER A 549 -17.08 2.25 25.25
C SER A 549 -18.04 3.04 24.38
N ALA A 550 -19.32 2.66 24.40
CA ALA A 550 -20.39 3.30 23.64
C ALA A 550 -21.72 3.19 24.40
N SER A 551 -22.78 3.78 23.85
CA SER A 551 -24.12 3.65 24.44
C SER A 551 -24.60 2.21 24.47
N ARG A 552 -25.26 1.87 25.58
CA ARG A 552 -25.86 0.55 25.76
C ARG A 552 -27.16 0.45 24.97
N ILE A 553 -27.23 -0.50 24.05
CA ILE A 553 -28.48 -0.94 23.42
C ILE A 553 -28.95 -2.23 24.06
N GLN A 554 -30.23 -2.30 24.41
CA GLN A 554 -30.91 -3.54 24.75
C GLN A 554 -31.70 -4.04 23.54
N LEU A 555 -31.48 -5.30 23.16
CA LEU A 555 -32.27 -5.99 22.15
C LEU A 555 -33.10 -7.09 22.80
N ASP A 556 -34.41 -6.98 22.65
CA ASP A 556 -35.39 -7.95 23.13
C ASP A 556 -36.01 -8.68 21.93
N PHE A 557 -35.65 -9.94 21.76
CA PHE A 557 -36.23 -10.80 20.74
C PHE A 557 -37.53 -11.40 21.26
N ILE A 558 -38.65 -11.01 20.68
CA ILE A 558 -39.99 -11.37 21.15
C ILE A 558 -40.44 -12.67 20.47
N SER A 559 -40.87 -13.65 21.28
CA SER A 559 -41.26 -15.00 20.82
C SER A 559 -40.27 -15.63 19.81
N PRO A 560 -38.96 -15.69 20.13
CA PRO A 560 -37.91 -15.98 19.15
C PRO A 560 -37.83 -17.44 18.70
N ALA A 561 -38.57 -18.34 19.36
CA ALA A 561 -38.56 -19.77 19.08
C ALA A 561 -39.10 -20.10 17.67
N GLY A 562 -38.52 -21.11 17.03
CA GLY A 562 -38.98 -21.64 15.75
C GLY A 562 -38.86 -20.65 14.59
N ALA A 563 -37.85 -19.78 14.59
CA ALA A 563 -37.64 -18.73 13.60
C ALA A 563 -37.50 -19.26 12.15
N LYS A 564 -37.04 -20.50 11.98
CA LYS A 564 -36.84 -21.13 10.66
C LYS A 564 -37.56 -22.45 10.51
N THR A 565 -37.62 -23.21 11.59
CA THR A 565 -38.16 -24.57 11.62
C THR A 565 -39.59 -24.64 12.17
N GLY A 566 -40.11 -23.51 12.68
CA GLY A 566 -41.43 -23.44 13.31
C GLY A 566 -41.51 -24.08 14.71
N LYS A 567 -40.43 -24.68 15.21
CA LYS A 567 -40.39 -25.37 16.51
C LYS A 567 -39.18 -24.94 17.33
N LEU A 568 -39.30 -24.93 18.66
CA LEU A 568 -38.16 -24.68 19.53
C LEU A 568 -37.08 -25.78 19.42
N LEU A 569 -37.51 -27.04 19.42
CA LEU A 569 -36.68 -28.24 19.26
C LEU A 569 -37.06 -28.92 17.94
N PRO A 570 -36.35 -28.63 16.84
CA PRO A 570 -36.83 -29.00 15.50
C PRO A 570 -36.81 -30.51 15.25
N THR A 571 -35.87 -31.23 15.85
CA THR A 571 -35.75 -32.70 15.82
C THR A 571 -36.81 -33.38 16.70
N GLY A 572 -37.46 -32.64 17.59
CA GLY A 572 -38.38 -33.16 18.62
C GLY A 572 -37.67 -33.70 19.87
N ASN A 573 -36.35 -33.87 19.84
CA ASN A 573 -35.56 -34.40 20.95
C ASN A 573 -34.81 -33.28 21.69
N LEU A 574 -34.52 -33.51 22.98
CA LEU A 574 -33.64 -32.63 23.76
C LEU A 574 -32.16 -32.92 23.48
N ILE A 575 -31.84 -34.19 23.19
CA ILE A 575 -30.51 -34.68 22.86
C ILE A 575 -30.63 -35.61 21.65
N ASP A 576 -29.90 -35.28 20.59
CA ASP A 576 -29.69 -36.09 19.40
C ASP A 576 -28.24 -36.61 19.37
N THR A 577 -27.91 -37.50 18.45
CA THR A 577 -26.53 -37.98 18.23
C THR A 577 -26.20 -37.97 16.76
N PHE A 578 -25.11 -37.27 16.40
CA PHE A 578 -24.62 -37.12 15.03
C PHE A 578 -23.13 -37.45 15.00
N ASP A 579 -22.71 -38.32 14.09
CA ASP A 579 -21.31 -38.78 13.99
C ASP A 579 -20.69 -39.22 15.36
N GLY A 580 -21.51 -39.85 16.21
CA GLY A 580 -21.13 -40.30 17.55
C GLY A 580 -21.02 -39.18 18.61
N VAL A 581 -21.38 -37.95 18.29
CA VAL A 581 -21.34 -36.77 19.18
C VAL A 581 -22.76 -36.41 19.60
N ARG A 582 -22.97 -36.21 20.90
CA ARG A 582 -24.28 -35.77 21.42
C ARG A 582 -24.49 -34.29 21.11
N ALA A 583 -25.71 -33.93 20.72
CA ALA A 583 -26.05 -32.57 20.35
C ALA A 583 -27.44 -32.15 20.85
N THR A 584 -27.62 -30.88 21.20
CA THR A 584 -28.96 -30.26 21.30
C THR A 584 -29.17 -29.37 20.09
N CYS A 585 -30.20 -29.65 19.30
CA CYS A 585 -30.65 -28.84 18.17
C CYS A 585 -31.80 -27.92 18.62
N ILE A 586 -31.60 -26.60 18.55
CA ILE A 586 -32.55 -25.60 19.02
C ILE A 586 -32.69 -24.48 17.98
N ASP A 587 -33.87 -23.91 17.83
CA ASP A 587 -34.13 -22.78 16.92
C ASP A 587 -34.70 -21.59 17.69
N VAL A 588 -33.82 -20.65 18.05
CA VAL A 588 -34.14 -19.39 18.74
C VAL A 588 -33.44 -18.25 18.03
N GLY A 589 -34.21 -17.47 17.25
CA GLY A 589 -33.69 -16.46 16.33
C GLY A 589 -33.01 -17.06 15.10
N ASN A 590 -32.15 -18.08 15.26
CA ASN A 590 -31.62 -18.93 14.20
C ASN A 590 -31.48 -20.38 14.71
N PRO A 591 -31.52 -21.37 13.81
CA PRO A 591 -31.13 -22.75 14.11
C PRO A 591 -29.69 -22.89 14.61
N MET A 592 -29.52 -23.59 15.73
CA MET A 592 -28.26 -23.81 16.44
C MET A 592 -28.10 -25.26 16.86
N ILE A 593 -26.86 -25.73 16.86
CA ILE A 593 -26.44 -27.04 17.34
C ILE A 593 -25.42 -26.82 18.44
N PHE A 594 -25.63 -27.39 19.62
CA PHE A 594 -24.69 -27.36 20.73
C PHE A 594 -24.13 -28.75 20.99
N VAL A 595 -22.80 -28.89 20.94
CA VAL A 595 -22.07 -30.15 21.16
C VAL A 595 -21.05 -29.99 22.28
N PRO A 596 -20.90 -30.96 23.21
CA PRO A 596 -19.87 -30.91 24.22
C PRO A 596 -18.45 -31.02 23.64
N ALA A 597 -17.52 -30.22 24.16
CA ALA A 597 -16.09 -30.41 23.89
C ALA A 597 -15.61 -31.81 24.32
N SER A 598 -16.19 -32.36 25.41
CA SER A 598 -15.86 -33.70 25.91
C SER A 598 -16.17 -34.86 24.96
N ASP A 599 -17.06 -34.63 23.99
CA ASP A 599 -17.45 -35.62 23.00
C ASP A 599 -16.61 -35.48 21.70
N LEU A 600 -15.69 -34.51 21.68
CA LEU A 600 -14.77 -34.20 20.59
C LEU A 600 -13.31 -34.36 21.08
N PRO A 601 -12.34 -34.61 20.17
CA PRO A 601 -10.93 -34.74 20.53
C PRO A 601 -10.26 -33.36 20.75
N VAL A 602 -10.89 -32.47 21.51
CA VAL A 602 -10.46 -31.08 21.70
C VAL A 602 -10.56 -30.64 23.15
N ASP A 603 -9.72 -29.71 23.56
CA ASP A 603 -9.86 -29.01 24.83
C ASP A 603 -11.10 -28.09 24.79
N GLY A 604 -11.81 -27.94 25.91
CA GLY A 604 -12.92 -26.99 26.03
C GLY A 604 -12.51 -25.53 25.80
N LYS A 605 -11.23 -25.21 26.01
CA LYS A 605 -10.66 -23.87 25.83
C LYS A 605 -10.13 -23.60 24.43
N ILE A 606 -10.29 -24.54 23.49
CA ILE A 606 -9.72 -24.46 22.14
C ILE A 606 -9.93 -23.08 21.49
N SER A 607 -8.84 -22.45 21.04
CA SER A 607 -8.88 -21.14 20.39
C SER A 607 -9.36 -21.23 18.94
N PRO A 608 -9.85 -20.14 18.32
CA PRO A 608 -10.20 -20.12 16.90
C PRO A 608 -9.09 -20.63 15.98
N ASP A 609 -7.83 -20.27 16.28
CA ASP A 609 -6.66 -20.72 15.50
C ASP A 609 -6.39 -22.21 15.71
N GLN A 610 -6.57 -22.72 16.94
CA GLN A 610 -6.46 -24.14 17.23
C GLN A 610 -7.58 -24.95 16.55
N ILE A 611 -8.82 -24.45 16.52
CA ILE A 611 -9.91 -25.09 15.78
C ILE A 611 -9.55 -25.18 14.29
N SER A 612 -9.01 -24.11 13.72
CA SER A 612 -8.63 -24.05 12.30
C SER A 612 -7.45 -24.96 11.96
N SER A 613 -6.50 -25.11 12.89
CA SER A 613 -5.28 -25.91 12.70
C SER A 613 -5.41 -27.37 13.15
N THR A 614 -6.48 -27.75 13.87
CA THR A 614 -6.71 -29.14 14.30
C THR A 614 -7.14 -29.99 13.10
N PRO A 615 -6.32 -30.97 12.65
CA PRO A 615 -6.62 -31.75 11.46
C PRO A 615 -7.97 -32.49 11.57
N GLY A 616 -8.81 -32.37 10.54
CA GLY A 616 -10.10 -33.07 10.43
C GLY A 616 -11.23 -32.57 11.34
N LEU A 617 -10.98 -31.61 12.23
CA LEU A 617 -12.01 -31.11 13.16
C LEU A 617 -13.11 -30.34 12.43
N LEU A 618 -12.75 -29.39 11.56
CA LEU A 618 -13.73 -28.60 10.80
C LEU A 618 -14.59 -29.48 9.88
N GLU A 619 -13.97 -30.48 9.23
CA GLU A 619 -14.67 -31.45 8.38
C GLU A 619 -15.67 -32.28 9.19
N ARG A 620 -15.28 -32.70 10.40
CA ARG A 620 -16.17 -33.44 11.31
C ARG A 620 -17.32 -32.58 11.82
N LEU A 621 -17.04 -31.33 12.21
CA LEU A 621 -18.06 -30.38 12.64
C LEU A 621 -19.04 -30.07 11.51
N GLU A 622 -18.55 -29.93 10.27
CA GLU A 622 -19.40 -29.73 9.09
C GLU A 622 -20.29 -30.95 8.83
N LYS A 623 -19.74 -32.17 8.92
CA LYS A 623 -20.52 -33.41 8.80
C LYS A 623 -21.65 -33.49 9.84
N ILE A 624 -21.36 -33.15 11.10
CA ILE A 624 -22.37 -33.07 12.16
C ILE A 624 -23.42 -32.01 11.83
N ARG A 625 -22.98 -30.82 11.39
CA ARG A 625 -23.84 -29.70 11.02
C ARG A 625 -24.81 -30.07 9.91
N SER A 626 -24.35 -30.75 8.86
CA SER A 626 -25.18 -31.18 7.75
C SER A 626 -26.18 -32.28 8.15
N GLN A 627 -25.76 -33.26 8.96
CA GLN A 627 -26.67 -34.27 9.49
C GLN A 627 -27.78 -33.65 10.35
N ALA A 628 -27.40 -32.74 11.24
CA ALA A 628 -28.36 -32.02 12.07
C ALA A 628 -29.32 -31.17 11.24
N ALA A 629 -28.86 -30.45 10.22
CA ALA A 629 -29.72 -29.64 9.35
C ALA A 629 -30.82 -30.47 8.67
N ILE A 630 -30.51 -31.67 8.18
CA ILE A 630 -31.50 -32.60 7.61
C ILE A 630 -32.49 -33.05 8.67
N ASN A 631 -32.02 -33.44 9.86
CA ASN A 631 -32.88 -33.90 10.96
C ASN A 631 -33.74 -32.79 11.57
N MET A 632 -33.30 -31.54 11.47
CA MET A 632 -34.09 -30.35 11.82
C MET A 632 -35.16 -30.02 10.78
N GLY A 633 -35.22 -30.76 9.67
CA GLY A 633 -36.18 -30.55 8.58
C GLY A 633 -35.92 -29.29 7.76
N MET A 634 -34.70 -28.75 7.80
CA MET A 634 -34.36 -27.52 7.09
C MET A 634 -34.12 -27.77 5.59
N VAL A 635 -33.55 -28.92 5.25
CA VAL A 635 -33.16 -29.31 3.89
C VAL A 635 -33.31 -30.82 3.71
N THR A 636 -33.32 -31.29 2.46
CA THR A 636 -33.47 -32.72 2.15
C THR A 636 -32.13 -33.39 1.87
N THR A 637 -31.17 -32.66 1.32
CA THR A 637 -29.84 -33.17 0.97
C THR A 637 -28.73 -32.33 1.63
N VAL A 638 -27.52 -32.89 1.72
CA VAL A 638 -26.36 -32.21 2.34
C VAL A 638 -25.94 -30.97 1.54
N ASP A 639 -26.06 -31.01 0.21
CA ASP A 639 -25.64 -29.91 -0.68
C ASP A 639 -26.58 -28.70 -0.60
N GLU A 640 -27.80 -28.88 -0.07
CA GLU A 640 -28.78 -27.81 0.13
C GLU A 640 -28.57 -27.02 1.42
N VAL A 641 -27.72 -27.50 2.35
CA VAL A 641 -27.55 -26.89 3.66
C VAL A 641 -27.00 -25.46 3.53
N PRO A 642 -27.73 -24.42 3.99
CA PRO A 642 -27.23 -23.06 3.93
C PRO A 642 -25.91 -22.89 4.68
N ALA A 643 -25.02 -22.02 4.17
CA ALA A 643 -23.73 -21.78 4.81
C ALA A 643 -23.87 -21.08 6.17
N SER A 644 -24.92 -20.25 6.37
CA SER A 644 -25.07 -19.45 7.60
C SER A 644 -25.87 -20.13 8.71
N ILE A 645 -26.72 -21.12 8.41
CA ILE A 645 -27.57 -21.85 9.38
C ILE A 645 -27.75 -23.33 8.99
N PRO A 646 -27.89 -24.26 9.96
CA PRO A 646 -27.68 -24.05 11.39
C PRO A 646 -26.21 -23.78 11.69
N LYS A 647 -25.92 -23.05 12.77
CA LYS A 647 -24.54 -22.91 13.27
C LYS A 647 -24.25 -23.99 14.30
N ILE A 648 -23.00 -24.44 14.35
CA ILE A 648 -22.54 -25.45 15.32
C ILE A 648 -21.64 -24.78 16.37
N ASN A 649 -21.87 -25.16 17.63
CA ASN A 649 -21.26 -24.55 18.80
C ASN A 649 -20.68 -25.64 19.70
N ILE A 650 -19.39 -25.55 20.00
CA ILE A 650 -18.71 -26.40 20.98
C ILE A 650 -18.87 -25.75 22.35
N ILE A 651 -19.33 -26.51 23.35
CA ILE A 651 -19.55 -26.02 24.71
C ILE A 651 -18.63 -26.72 25.71
N SER A 652 -18.19 -25.99 26.73
CA SER A 652 -17.43 -26.54 27.85
C SER A 652 -17.77 -25.84 29.15
N ARG A 653 -17.32 -26.43 30.27
CA ARG A 653 -17.41 -25.76 31.56
C ARG A 653 -16.58 -24.47 31.56
N PRO A 654 -17.00 -23.45 32.32
CA PRO A 654 -16.20 -22.25 32.49
C PRO A 654 -14.98 -22.55 33.34
N ASP A 655 -13.93 -21.81 33.07
CA ASP A 655 -12.63 -21.84 33.72
C ASP A 655 -12.27 -20.52 34.40
N GLU A 656 -13.05 -19.47 34.12
CA GLU A 656 -12.89 -18.13 34.66
C GLU A 656 -14.01 -17.81 35.67
N GLU A 657 -13.65 -17.09 36.73
CA GLU A 657 -14.63 -16.63 37.74
C GLU A 657 -15.57 -15.59 37.12
N GLY A 658 -16.88 -15.74 37.35
CA GLY A 658 -17.90 -14.85 36.77
C GLY A 658 -18.45 -15.28 35.40
N VAL A 659 -17.85 -16.29 34.75
CA VAL A 659 -18.36 -16.91 33.52
C VAL A 659 -19.21 -18.13 33.88
N ASP A 660 -20.41 -18.23 33.28
CA ASP A 660 -21.30 -19.36 33.56
C ASP A 660 -21.08 -20.55 32.61
N ILE A 661 -20.68 -20.32 31.37
CA ILE A 661 -20.43 -21.37 30.37
C ILE A 661 -19.51 -20.86 29.26
N THR A 662 -18.64 -21.72 28.73
CA THR A 662 -17.73 -21.37 27.64
C THR A 662 -18.21 -21.95 26.31
N VAL A 663 -18.18 -21.15 25.24
CA VAL A 663 -18.65 -21.52 23.90
C VAL A 663 -17.64 -21.14 22.82
N ARG A 664 -17.54 -21.99 21.80
CA ARG A 664 -16.82 -21.75 20.54
C ARG A 664 -17.74 -22.03 19.36
N THR A 665 -17.98 -21.04 18.51
CA THR A 665 -18.96 -21.15 17.40
C THR A 665 -18.25 -21.25 16.07
N ILE A 666 -18.74 -22.12 15.18
CA ILE A 666 -18.39 -22.11 13.75
C ILE A 666 -19.51 -21.40 12.98
N SER A 667 -19.13 -20.45 12.13
CA SER A 667 -20.06 -19.70 11.29
C SER A 667 -19.50 -19.60 9.89
N VAL A 668 -20.29 -19.94 8.87
CA VAL A 668 -19.88 -19.98 7.46
C VAL A 668 -18.56 -20.71 7.23
N GLY A 669 -18.42 -21.89 7.86
CA GLY A 669 -17.25 -22.76 7.75
C GLY A 669 -15.99 -22.29 8.48
N GLN A 670 -16.05 -21.20 9.26
CA GLN A 670 -14.90 -20.63 9.95
C GLN A 670 -15.14 -20.47 11.45
N PRO A 671 -14.12 -20.65 12.31
CA PRO A 671 -14.22 -20.36 13.74
C PRO A 671 -14.48 -18.87 13.98
N HIS A 672 -15.54 -18.58 14.74
CA HIS A 672 -15.92 -17.21 15.06
C HIS A 672 -15.01 -16.64 16.16
N LYS A 673 -14.44 -15.45 15.93
CA LYS A 673 -13.49 -14.79 16.85
C LYS A 673 -14.13 -14.21 18.13
N ALA A 674 -15.45 -14.10 18.17
CA ALA A 674 -16.24 -13.75 19.36
C ALA A 674 -17.42 -14.71 19.50
N LEU A 675 -18.66 -14.23 19.70
CA LEU A 675 -19.88 -15.04 19.66
C LEU A 675 -20.98 -14.35 18.84
N PRO A 676 -21.64 -15.01 17.87
CA PRO A 676 -22.83 -14.46 17.25
C PRO A 676 -23.96 -14.31 18.29
N ILE A 677 -24.59 -13.13 18.40
CA ILE A 677 -25.68 -12.90 19.37
C ILE A 677 -26.78 -13.98 19.31
N THR A 678 -27.17 -14.43 18.13
CA THR A 678 -28.20 -15.48 18.00
C THR A 678 -27.79 -16.81 18.63
N ALA A 679 -26.48 -17.12 18.66
CA ALA A 679 -25.95 -18.29 19.36
C ALA A 679 -26.03 -18.08 20.88
N GLY A 680 -25.72 -16.87 21.36
CA GLY A 680 -25.90 -16.51 22.77
C GLY A 680 -27.35 -16.62 23.25
N LEU A 681 -28.31 -16.09 22.48
CA LEU A 681 -29.74 -16.18 22.80
C LEU A 681 -30.22 -17.64 22.83
N SER A 682 -29.82 -18.44 21.84
CA SER A 682 -30.15 -19.87 21.80
C SER A 682 -29.53 -20.63 22.98
N LEU A 683 -28.31 -20.29 23.38
CA LEU A 683 -27.68 -20.87 24.54
C LEU A 683 -28.42 -20.50 25.83
N ALA A 684 -28.81 -19.23 25.99
CA ALA A 684 -29.57 -18.75 27.16
C ALA A 684 -30.91 -19.48 27.34
N VAL A 685 -31.58 -19.82 26.24
CA VAL A 685 -32.77 -20.66 26.29
C VAL A 685 -32.38 -22.11 26.62
N ALA A 686 -31.34 -22.65 25.97
CA ALA A 686 -30.90 -24.03 26.18
C ALA A 686 -30.43 -24.31 27.62
N THR A 687 -29.88 -23.32 28.35
CA THR A 687 -29.52 -23.47 29.77
C THR A 687 -30.76 -23.68 30.66
N LYS A 688 -31.91 -23.13 30.27
CA LYS A 688 -33.17 -23.24 31.00
C LYS A 688 -33.99 -24.49 30.65
N LEU A 689 -33.72 -25.13 29.52
CA LEU A 689 -34.37 -26.39 29.13
C LEU A 689 -33.85 -27.56 29.99
N GLU A 690 -34.74 -28.19 30.75
CA GLU A 690 -34.42 -29.41 31.50
C GLU A 690 -34.11 -30.57 30.55
N GLY A 691 -32.98 -31.25 30.78
CA GLY A 691 -32.51 -32.35 29.95
C GLY A 691 -31.73 -31.94 28.69
N SER A 692 -31.48 -30.64 28.46
CA SER A 692 -30.58 -30.21 27.37
C SER A 692 -29.14 -30.65 27.63
N ILE A 693 -28.35 -30.84 26.56
CA ILE A 693 -26.92 -31.14 26.69
C ILE A 693 -26.13 -29.96 27.27
N VAL A 694 -26.70 -28.75 27.22
CA VAL A 694 -26.07 -27.50 27.64
C VAL A 694 -26.08 -27.34 29.16
N ARG A 695 -27.20 -27.63 29.81
CA ARG A 695 -27.42 -27.35 31.25
C ARG A 695 -26.35 -27.95 32.18
N PRO A 696 -25.80 -29.16 31.96
CA PRO A 696 -24.74 -29.72 32.81
C PRO A 696 -23.38 -28.99 32.75
N PHE A 697 -23.17 -28.12 31.76
CA PHE A 697 -21.93 -27.35 31.58
C PHE A 697 -21.99 -25.96 32.20
N VAL A 698 -23.19 -25.51 32.63
CA VAL A 698 -23.39 -24.23 33.29
C VAL A 698 -22.82 -24.30 34.71
N SER A 699 -22.07 -23.28 35.14
CA SER A 699 -21.56 -23.18 36.52
C SER A 699 -22.70 -23.20 37.51
N LYS A 700 -22.46 -23.81 38.68
CA LYS A 700 -23.38 -23.74 39.82
C LYS A 700 -23.24 -22.39 40.53
N THR A 701 -23.58 -21.29 39.85
CA THR A 701 -23.59 -19.95 40.42
C THR A 701 -24.94 -19.69 41.11
N ASN A 702 -24.91 -19.15 42.34
CA ASN A 702 -26.11 -18.73 43.09
C ASN A 702 -26.68 -17.43 42.49
N LYS A 703 -27.09 -17.46 41.23
CA LYS A 703 -27.73 -16.32 40.56
C LYS A 703 -29.23 -16.33 40.85
N ALA A 704 -29.81 -15.13 41.03
CA ALA A 704 -31.24 -14.99 41.25
C ALA A 704 -32.02 -15.43 40.00
N VAL A 705 -33.27 -15.86 40.18
CA VAL A 705 -34.15 -16.20 39.05
C VAL A 705 -34.35 -14.94 38.20
N GLY A 706 -33.85 -14.96 36.96
CA GLY A 706 -33.93 -13.83 36.04
C GLY A 706 -32.58 -13.16 35.70
N ASP A 707 -31.52 -13.48 36.45
CA ASP A 707 -30.19 -12.95 36.15
C ASP A 707 -29.66 -13.44 34.78
N PRO A 708 -28.87 -12.62 34.08
CA PRO A 708 -28.32 -13.00 32.79
C PRO A 708 -27.24 -14.08 32.93
N VAL A 709 -27.23 -14.97 31.94
CA VAL A 709 -26.18 -15.96 31.72
C VAL A 709 -24.99 -15.27 31.08
N VAL A 710 -23.82 -15.39 31.68
CA VAL A 710 -22.55 -14.84 31.17
C VAL A 710 -21.81 -15.94 30.41
N ILE A 711 -21.66 -15.73 29.11
CA ILE A 711 -21.06 -16.69 28.19
C ILE A 711 -19.63 -16.28 27.88
N GLY A 712 -18.66 -17.15 28.15
CA GLY A 712 -17.27 -16.98 27.73
C GLY A 712 -17.06 -17.40 26.28
N HIS A 713 -16.47 -16.53 25.47
CA HIS A 713 -16.14 -16.74 24.07
C HIS A 713 -14.70 -16.28 23.78
N PRO A 714 -14.11 -16.55 22.60
CA PRO A 714 -12.69 -16.22 22.34
C PRO A 714 -12.31 -14.74 22.43
N GLY A 715 -13.31 -13.86 22.45
CA GLY A 715 -13.14 -12.40 22.49
C GLY A 715 -13.44 -11.78 23.86
N GLY A 716 -13.78 -12.59 24.86
CA GLY A 716 -14.22 -12.19 26.21
C GLY A 716 -15.57 -12.78 26.58
N THR A 717 -16.49 -11.98 27.10
CA THR A 717 -17.76 -12.42 27.68
C THR A 717 -18.98 -11.74 27.05
N LEU A 718 -20.12 -12.45 27.04
CA LEU A 718 -21.41 -11.92 26.61
C LEU A 718 -22.50 -12.27 27.62
N ALA A 719 -23.17 -11.26 28.17
CA ALA A 719 -24.33 -11.43 29.03
C ALA A 719 -25.63 -11.51 28.21
N VAL A 720 -26.41 -12.57 28.43
CA VAL A 720 -27.69 -12.82 27.75
C VAL A 720 -28.78 -13.25 28.72
N GLY A 721 -29.99 -12.77 28.49
CA GLY A 721 -31.20 -13.14 29.22
C GLY A 721 -32.14 -14.01 28.37
N ALA A 722 -32.96 -14.81 29.02
CA ALA A 722 -34.07 -15.51 28.40
C ALA A 722 -35.24 -15.61 29.38
N GLU A 723 -36.45 -15.36 28.91
CA GLU A 723 -37.69 -15.52 29.66
C GLU A 723 -38.52 -16.62 29.00
N ILE A 724 -38.89 -17.61 29.81
CA ILE A 724 -39.68 -18.76 29.40
C ILE A 724 -40.99 -18.67 30.18
N LYS A 725 -42.10 -18.93 29.50
CA LYS A 725 -43.43 -18.86 30.10
C LYS A 725 -43.57 -19.83 31.27
N ASP A 726 -44.11 -19.33 32.38
CA ASP A 726 -44.40 -20.16 33.55
C ASP A 726 -45.36 -21.31 33.19
N GLY A 727 -44.94 -22.54 33.52
CA GLY A 727 -45.71 -23.76 33.30
C GLY A 727 -45.51 -24.46 31.93
N ASP A 728 -44.80 -23.83 30.97
CA ASP A 728 -44.41 -24.49 29.72
C ASP A 728 -42.99 -24.11 29.30
N SER A 729 -42.04 -25.00 29.60
CA SER A 729 -40.62 -24.78 29.31
C SER A 729 -40.29 -24.66 27.82
N LYS A 730 -41.24 -24.91 26.93
CA LYS A 730 -41.08 -24.84 25.47
C LYS A 730 -41.53 -23.51 24.86
N VAL A 731 -42.12 -22.61 25.64
CA VAL A 731 -42.57 -21.29 25.15
C VAL A 731 -41.58 -20.22 25.63
N VAL A 732 -40.75 -19.76 24.71
CA VAL A 732 -39.83 -18.63 24.94
C VAL A 732 -40.57 -17.33 24.68
N GLU A 733 -40.81 -16.53 25.72
CA GLU A 733 -41.51 -15.25 25.58
C GLU A 733 -40.56 -14.17 25.06
N ARG A 734 -39.34 -14.13 25.60
CA ARG A 734 -38.34 -13.11 25.29
C ARG A 734 -36.94 -13.66 25.42
N ALA A 735 -36.03 -13.23 24.56
CA ALA A 735 -34.59 -13.42 24.75
C ALA A 735 -33.87 -12.08 24.60
N THR A 736 -33.05 -11.72 25.58
CA THR A 736 -32.50 -10.38 25.72
C THR A 736 -30.99 -10.41 25.62
N VAL A 737 -30.42 -9.40 24.98
CA VAL A 737 -28.97 -9.16 24.96
C VAL A 737 -28.69 -7.66 25.05
N TRP A 738 -27.56 -7.31 25.64
CA TRP A 738 -27.06 -5.94 25.65
C TRP A 738 -25.85 -5.81 24.72
N SER A 739 -25.83 -4.76 23.92
CA SER A 739 -24.80 -4.52 22.91
C SER A 739 -24.55 -3.02 22.74
N THR A 740 -23.76 -2.66 21.72
CA THR A 740 -23.49 -1.27 21.32
C THR A 740 -23.48 -1.16 19.80
N GLU A 741 -23.60 0.05 19.29
CA GLU A 741 -23.52 0.43 17.88
C GLU A 741 -22.59 1.63 17.70
N GLN A 742 -22.18 1.89 16.46
CA GLN A 742 -21.56 3.15 16.08
C GLN A 742 -21.72 3.37 14.57
N ALA A 743 -22.18 4.55 14.15
CA ALA A 743 -22.10 4.96 12.75
C ALA A 743 -20.63 5.24 12.39
N GLU A 744 -20.10 4.56 11.37
CA GLU A 744 -18.70 4.74 10.90
C GLU A 744 -18.64 5.59 9.61
N GLY A 745 -19.78 5.81 8.94
CA GLY A 745 -19.92 6.75 7.83
C GLY A 745 -21.30 6.73 7.17
N VAL A 746 -21.76 7.88 6.66
CA VAL A 746 -23.01 8.05 5.90
C VAL A 746 -22.67 8.68 4.54
N GLY A 747 -23.06 8.06 3.42
CA GLY A 747 -22.67 8.54 2.09
C GLY A 747 -23.33 7.83 0.92
N SER A 748 -22.97 8.22 -0.31
CA SER A 748 -23.38 7.49 -1.53
C SER A 748 -22.24 6.60 -2.01
N PHE A 749 -22.48 5.29 -2.08
CA PHE A 749 -21.48 4.29 -2.46
C PHE A 749 -21.71 3.81 -3.89
N SER A 750 -20.64 3.46 -4.58
CA SER A 750 -20.67 3.31 -6.02
C SER A 750 -20.55 1.84 -6.48
N SER A 751 -21.34 1.42 -7.48
CA SER A 751 -21.29 0.07 -8.08
C SER A 751 -21.20 0.16 -9.61
N THR A 752 -20.36 -0.68 -10.23
CA THR A 752 -19.94 -0.59 -11.66
C THR A 752 -20.77 -1.41 -12.64
N LYS A 753 -21.80 -2.16 -12.22
CA LYS A 753 -22.48 -3.13 -13.09
C LYS A 753 -23.92 -2.75 -13.46
N THR A 754 -24.11 -1.84 -14.42
CA THR A 754 -25.36 -1.76 -15.22
C THR A 754 -25.10 -1.36 -16.67
N HIS A 755 -25.61 -2.13 -17.62
CA HIS A 755 -25.48 -1.96 -19.08
C HIS A 755 -26.39 -0.86 -19.68
N ARG A 756 -25.83 0.12 -20.43
CA ARG A 756 -26.45 0.76 -21.63
C ARG A 756 -25.37 1.31 -22.59
N GLN A 757 -25.72 1.42 -23.89
CA GLN A 757 -24.85 1.45 -25.09
C GLN A 757 -24.06 2.76 -25.38
N PRO A 758 -22.98 2.71 -26.20
CA PRO A 758 -22.00 3.81 -26.36
C PRO A 758 -22.23 4.76 -27.55
N ARG A 759 -21.72 6.00 -27.42
CA ARG A 759 -21.35 6.92 -28.53
C ARG A 759 -19.86 7.30 -28.40
N VAL A 760 -19.21 7.52 -29.55
CA VAL A 760 -17.75 7.63 -29.74
C VAL A 760 -17.22 9.05 -29.44
N LEU A 761 -16.02 9.16 -28.85
CA LEU A 761 -15.25 10.41 -28.66
C LEU A 761 -13.82 10.22 -29.18
N THR A 762 -13.31 11.21 -29.92
CA THR A 762 -12.03 11.20 -30.66
C THR A 762 -10.97 12.00 -29.90
N THR A 763 -9.71 11.54 -29.86
CA THR A 763 -8.58 12.18 -29.15
C THR A 763 -7.86 13.24 -30.01
N ILE A 764 -7.51 14.40 -29.45
CA ILE A 764 -6.67 15.44 -30.08
C ILE A 764 -5.39 15.64 -29.24
N SER A 765 -4.23 15.76 -29.91
CA SER A 765 -2.91 16.04 -29.33
C SER A 765 -2.62 17.54 -29.30
N LEU A 766 -2.09 18.05 -28.17
CA LEU A 766 -1.88 19.49 -27.93
C LEU A 766 -0.38 19.83 -27.94
N GLY A 767 0.12 20.30 -29.07
CA GLY A 767 1.47 20.86 -29.19
C GLY A 767 1.43 22.38 -29.37
N GLN A 768 2.20 23.10 -28.53
CA GLN A 768 2.39 24.57 -28.42
C GLN A 768 1.47 25.30 -27.41
N VAL A 769 2.10 25.95 -26.43
CA VAL A 769 1.63 26.19 -25.05
C VAL A 769 0.52 27.25 -24.88
N ALA A 770 0.21 28.06 -25.89
CA ALA A 770 -1.00 28.89 -25.91
C ALA A 770 -2.04 28.26 -26.84
N GLY A 771 -1.72 28.17 -28.14
CA GLY A 771 -2.67 27.67 -29.16
C GLY A 771 -3.22 26.27 -28.90
N GLY A 772 -2.47 25.40 -28.22
CA GLY A 772 -2.96 24.10 -27.77
C GLY A 772 -3.98 24.20 -26.64
N LEU A 773 -3.74 25.03 -25.62
CA LEU A 773 -4.70 25.20 -24.53
C LEU A 773 -5.99 25.86 -25.01
N GLU A 774 -5.89 26.83 -25.93
CA GLU A 774 -7.07 27.41 -26.57
C GLU A 774 -7.83 26.39 -27.45
N ALA A 775 -7.12 25.55 -28.21
CA ALA A 775 -7.76 24.49 -28.99
C ALA A 775 -8.46 23.44 -28.09
N LEU A 776 -7.87 23.11 -26.94
CA LEU A 776 -8.49 22.24 -25.94
C LEU A 776 -9.76 22.86 -25.38
N LEU A 777 -9.72 24.14 -24.99
CA LEU A 777 -10.88 24.87 -24.49
C LEU A 777 -12.00 24.94 -25.54
N GLN A 778 -11.66 25.20 -26.80
CA GLN A 778 -12.62 25.17 -27.91
C GLN A 778 -13.28 23.79 -28.08
N SER A 779 -12.50 22.71 -27.95
CA SER A 779 -13.06 21.34 -27.99
C SER A 779 -13.99 21.01 -26.82
N LEU A 780 -13.88 21.78 -25.72
CA LEU A 780 -14.74 21.71 -24.54
C LEU A 780 -15.87 22.75 -24.57
N GLU A 781 -16.17 23.29 -25.75
CA GLU A 781 -17.23 24.28 -25.99
C GLU A 781 -16.98 25.63 -25.27
N VAL A 782 -15.74 25.89 -24.83
CA VAL A 782 -15.29 27.21 -24.35
C VAL A 782 -14.74 27.97 -25.55
N SER A 783 -15.60 28.74 -26.21
CA SER A 783 -15.27 29.42 -27.48
C SER A 783 -14.50 30.74 -27.30
N ASN A 784 -14.49 31.31 -26.09
CA ASN A 784 -13.85 32.60 -25.83
C ASN A 784 -12.36 32.42 -25.52
N PRO A 785 -11.47 33.32 -25.98
CA PRO A 785 -10.06 33.28 -25.61
C PRO A 785 -9.88 33.42 -24.09
N ILE A 786 -8.80 32.86 -23.55
CA ILE A 786 -8.50 32.93 -22.12
C ILE A 786 -8.28 34.40 -21.71
N PRO A 787 -9.02 34.93 -20.72
CA PRO A 787 -8.83 36.31 -20.26
C PRO A 787 -7.41 36.56 -19.76
N GLN A 788 -6.78 37.62 -20.26
CA GLN A 788 -5.39 37.95 -19.98
C GLN A 788 -5.27 38.78 -18.70
N LEU A 789 -5.22 38.09 -17.57
CA LEU A 789 -5.10 38.66 -16.25
C LEU A 789 -3.62 38.70 -15.79
N PRO A 790 -3.06 39.85 -15.39
CA PRO A 790 -1.66 39.94 -14.94
C PRO A 790 -1.29 39.07 -13.74
N ARG A 791 -2.28 38.63 -12.95
CA ARG A 791 -2.11 37.76 -11.78
C ARG A 791 -2.40 36.28 -12.03
N ALA A 792 -3.01 35.94 -13.16
CA ALA A 792 -3.30 34.56 -13.51
C ALA A 792 -2.09 33.93 -14.21
N ASN A 793 -1.65 32.76 -13.73
CA ASN A 793 -0.60 32.01 -14.41
C ASN A 793 -1.16 30.69 -14.90
N VAL A 794 -1.91 30.74 -16.00
CA VAL A 794 -2.56 29.58 -16.61
C VAL A 794 -1.57 28.51 -17.10
N ILE A 795 -0.29 28.87 -17.26
CA ILE A 795 0.77 27.95 -17.72
C ILE A 795 1.28 27.07 -16.57
N SER A 796 1.45 27.62 -15.37
CA SER A 796 1.86 26.86 -14.18
C SER A 796 0.67 26.35 -13.36
N THR A 797 -0.45 27.06 -13.42
CA THR A 797 -1.62 26.88 -12.56
C THR A 797 -2.87 26.77 -13.45
N PRO A 798 -3.24 25.56 -13.89
CA PRO A 798 -4.33 25.40 -14.87
C PRO A 798 -5.70 25.81 -14.31
N THR A 799 -5.87 25.80 -12.98
CA THR A 799 -7.09 26.29 -12.32
C THR A 799 -7.24 27.81 -12.40
N ASP A 800 -6.16 28.56 -12.67
CA ASP A 800 -6.27 30.00 -12.91
C ASP A 800 -7.10 30.31 -14.17
N ILE A 801 -7.25 29.37 -15.11
CA ILE A 801 -8.17 29.50 -16.25
C ILE A 801 -9.59 29.76 -15.75
N TYR A 802 -10.05 28.99 -14.77
CA TYR A 802 -11.38 29.13 -14.18
C TYR A 802 -11.53 30.46 -13.46
N ARG A 803 -10.53 30.82 -12.63
CA ARG A 803 -10.53 32.10 -11.91
C ARG A 803 -10.53 33.28 -12.86
N SER A 804 -9.84 33.17 -13.99
CA SER A 804 -9.81 34.20 -15.03
C SER A 804 -11.16 34.43 -15.69
N TYR A 805 -11.85 33.36 -16.12
CA TYR A 805 -13.19 33.49 -16.68
C TYR A 805 -14.21 33.98 -15.65
N ILE A 806 -14.13 33.55 -14.39
CA ILE A 806 -15.01 34.05 -13.32
C ILE A 806 -14.76 35.54 -13.12
N ALA A 807 -13.50 35.98 -12.98
CA ALA A 807 -13.18 37.38 -12.78
C ALA A 807 -13.70 38.26 -13.92
N GLU A 808 -13.53 37.84 -15.18
CA GLU A 808 -14.07 38.55 -16.35
C GLU A 808 -15.61 38.64 -16.32
N ILE A 809 -16.30 37.53 -15.97
CA ILE A 809 -17.77 37.52 -15.81
C ILE A 809 -18.20 38.51 -14.74
N ILE A 810 -17.54 38.50 -13.58
CA ILE A 810 -17.88 39.39 -12.46
C ILE A 810 -17.60 40.85 -12.81
N GLN A 811 -16.47 41.13 -13.46
CA GLN A 811 -16.13 42.46 -13.94
C GLN A 811 -17.23 43.02 -14.86
N LYS A 812 -17.74 42.21 -15.80
CA LYS A 812 -18.82 42.61 -16.72
C LYS A 812 -20.17 42.79 -16.04
N LEU A 813 -20.48 41.98 -15.02
CA LEU A 813 -21.75 42.04 -14.30
C LEU A 813 -21.83 43.19 -13.29
N VAL A 814 -20.68 43.60 -12.73
CA VAL A 814 -20.60 44.51 -11.57
C VAL A 814 -19.90 45.83 -11.91
N GLU A 815 -19.24 45.93 -13.07
CA GLU A 815 -18.46 47.11 -13.49
C GLU A 815 -17.35 47.49 -12.48
N CYS A 816 -16.65 46.48 -11.94
CA CYS A 816 -15.52 46.69 -11.03
C CYS A 816 -14.15 46.56 -11.72
N ASP A 817 -13.10 46.92 -10.99
CA ASP A 817 -11.71 46.71 -11.43
C ASP A 817 -11.36 45.22 -11.51
N GLU A 818 -10.54 44.86 -12.50
CA GLU A 818 -10.20 43.49 -12.86
C GLU A 818 -9.42 42.74 -11.75
N ASP A 819 -8.45 43.41 -11.11
CA ASP A 819 -7.72 42.85 -9.97
C ASP A 819 -8.66 42.66 -8.76
N THR A 820 -9.60 43.59 -8.58
CA THR A 820 -10.62 43.50 -7.52
C THR A 820 -11.57 42.32 -7.74
N ALA A 821 -11.98 42.06 -8.99
CA ALA A 821 -12.79 40.90 -9.34
C ALA A 821 -12.04 39.58 -9.10
N TYR A 822 -10.75 39.51 -9.47
CA TYR A 822 -9.91 38.33 -9.27
C TYR A 822 -9.64 38.04 -7.79
N ASP A 823 -9.37 39.07 -6.98
CA ASP A 823 -9.11 38.95 -5.53
C ASP A 823 -10.36 38.58 -4.72
N ALA A 824 -11.54 38.93 -5.25
CA ALA A 824 -12.81 38.52 -4.66
C ALA A 824 -13.10 37.01 -4.84
N VAL A 825 -12.43 36.34 -5.79
CA VAL A 825 -12.53 34.89 -6.04
C VAL A 825 -11.41 34.16 -5.31
N GLN A 826 -11.75 33.52 -4.19
CA GLN A 826 -10.82 32.85 -3.29
C GLN A 826 -11.01 31.33 -3.29
N TRP A 827 -10.01 30.59 -2.80
CA TRP A 827 -10.16 29.17 -2.52
C TRP A 827 -11.13 28.97 -1.35
N ALA A 828 -12.03 27.99 -1.47
CA ALA A 828 -12.92 27.65 -0.37
C ALA A 828 -12.13 27.00 0.79
N ASN A 829 -12.34 27.47 2.02
CA ASN A 829 -11.63 26.96 3.21
C ASN A 829 -12.07 25.54 3.63
N ALA A 830 -13.14 25.00 3.05
CA ALA A 830 -13.62 23.64 3.26
C ALA A 830 -14.11 23.04 1.92
N ALA A 831 -13.38 22.06 1.39
CA ALA A 831 -13.63 21.42 0.09
C ALA A 831 -14.98 20.67 -0.02
N ILE A 832 -15.76 20.59 1.07
CA ILE A 832 -17.02 19.85 1.14
C ILE A 832 -18.17 20.59 0.42
N ASN A 833 -18.07 21.92 0.22
CA ASN A 833 -19.20 22.73 -0.27
C ASN A 833 -18.96 23.55 -1.55
N ALA A 834 -17.72 23.75 -2.01
CA ALA A 834 -17.37 24.35 -3.32
C ALA A 834 -15.86 24.31 -3.57
N ASP A 835 -15.44 24.51 -4.83
CA ASP A 835 -14.03 24.61 -5.22
C ASP A 835 -13.47 26.03 -5.00
N LEU A 836 -14.26 27.04 -5.35
CA LEU A 836 -13.96 28.46 -5.20
C LEU A 836 -15.09 29.17 -4.44
N MET A 837 -14.77 30.33 -3.88
CA MET A 837 -15.68 31.19 -3.16
C MET A 837 -15.56 32.62 -3.68
N LEU A 838 -16.65 33.16 -4.23
CA LEU A 838 -16.75 34.59 -4.53
C LEU A 838 -17.36 35.32 -3.34
N ILE A 839 -16.62 36.30 -2.81
CA ILE A 839 -17.03 37.11 -1.65
C ILE A 839 -17.48 38.48 -2.14
N THR A 840 -18.79 38.74 -2.19
CA THR A 840 -19.32 39.97 -2.79
C THR A 840 -18.92 41.25 -2.04
N ALA A 841 -18.64 41.15 -0.74
CA ALA A 841 -18.14 42.27 0.06
C ALA A 841 -16.75 42.77 -0.41
N LEU A 842 -15.94 41.91 -1.04
CA LEU A 842 -14.61 42.29 -1.56
C LEU A 842 -14.69 43.06 -2.88
N LEU A 843 -15.84 43.05 -3.56
CA LEU A 843 -16.07 43.80 -4.80
C LEU A 843 -16.23 45.32 -4.57
N LYS A 844 -16.44 45.76 -3.31
CA LYS A 844 -16.46 47.17 -2.89
C LYS A 844 -17.43 48.09 -3.66
N VAL A 845 -18.56 47.55 -4.12
CA VAL A 845 -19.61 48.32 -4.81
C VAL A 845 -20.28 49.30 -3.83
N LYS A 846 -20.26 50.60 -4.14
CA LYS A 846 -20.82 51.63 -3.26
C LYS A 846 -22.35 51.63 -3.30
N GLY A 847 -23.00 51.71 -2.14
CA GLY A 847 -24.44 51.91 -2.01
C GLY A 847 -25.31 50.66 -2.26
N VAL A 848 -24.72 49.49 -2.51
CA VAL A 848 -25.44 48.23 -2.75
C VAL A 848 -25.22 47.28 -1.58
N ASN A 849 -26.30 46.64 -1.10
CA ASN A 849 -26.19 45.62 -0.05
C ASN A 849 -25.47 44.37 -0.61
N PRO A 850 -24.36 43.89 -0.01
CA PRO A 850 -23.59 42.75 -0.52
C PRO A 850 -24.39 41.44 -0.67
N LYS A 851 -25.44 41.25 0.15
CA LYS A 851 -26.33 40.09 0.05
C LYS A 851 -27.26 40.19 -1.17
N GLN A 852 -27.76 41.40 -1.45
CA GLN A 852 -28.54 41.65 -2.65
C GLN A 852 -27.68 41.51 -3.91
N LEU A 853 -26.45 42.06 -3.86
CA LEU A 853 -25.47 41.92 -4.93
C LEU A 853 -25.17 40.44 -5.25
N ALA A 854 -25.11 39.57 -4.25
CA ALA A 854 -24.90 38.14 -4.47
C ALA A 854 -26.05 37.49 -5.25
N GLN A 855 -27.29 37.83 -4.92
CA GLN A 855 -28.48 37.35 -5.64
C GLN A 855 -28.52 37.89 -7.07
N ASP A 856 -28.20 39.17 -7.25
CA ASP A 856 -28.18 39.82 -8.56
C ASP A 856 -27.13 39.19 -9.48
N ILE A 857 -25.92 38.93 -8.95
CA ILE A 857 -24.83 38.25 -9.68
C ILE A 857 -25.28 36.86 -10.13
N VAL A 858 -25.83 36.04 -9.22
CA VAL A 858 -26.28 34.68 -9.54
C VAL A 858 -27.41 34.67 -10.58
N SER A 859 -28.35 35.61 -10.48
CA SER A 859 -29.48 35.71 -11.43
C SER A 859 -29.05 36.06 -12.87
N LYS A 860 -27.90 36.74 -13.02
CA LYS A 860 -27.33 37.17 -14.30
C LYS A 860 -26.10 36.36 -14.71
N PHE A 861 -25.71 35.36 -13.92
CA PHE A 861 -24.50 34.60 -14.17
C PHE A 861 -24.67 33.77 -15.46
N PRO A 862 -23.82 33.96 -16.49
CA PRO A 862 -23.96 33.26 -17.74
C PRO A 862 -23.68 31.76 -17.57
N SER A 863 -24.41 30.92 -18.29
CA SER A 863 -24.08 29.50 -18.38
C SER A 863 -22.71 29.33 -19.03
N THR A 864 -21.85 28.50 -18.44
CA THR A 864 -20.52 28.19 -18.95
C THR A 864 -20.24 26.71 -18.76
N PRO A 865 -19.63 26.02 -19.74
CA PRO A 865 -19.25 24.62 -19.59
C PRO A 865 -18.16 24.44 -18.52
N LEU A 866 -17.47 25.50 -18.09
CA LEU A 866 -16.46 25.44 -17.04
C LEU A 866 -17.05 25.24 -15.64
N LEU A 867 -18.24 25.75 -15.32
CA LEU A 867 -18.72 25.81 -13.93
C LEU A 867 -20.08 25.16 -13.80
N THR A 868 -20.38 24.59 -12.62
CA THR A 868 -21.76 24.35 -12.25
C THR A 868 -22.44 25.70 -11.95
N PRO A 869 -23.73 25.89 -12.27
CA PRO A 869 -24.44 27.13 -11.96
C PRO A 869 -24.28 27.53 -10.47
N PRO A 870 -23.75 28.72 -10.17
CA PRO A 870 -23.51 29.13 -8.78
C PRO A 870 -24.83 29.43 -8.06
N ILE A 871 -24.84 29.25 -6.74
CA ILE A 871 -25.99 29.56 -5.87
C ILE A 871 -25.54 30.57 -4.82
N ALA A 872 -26.33 31.62 -4.57
CA ALA A 872 -25.98 32.61 -3.56
C ALA A 872 -26.28 32.09 -2.15
N ASN A 873 -25.33 32.24 -1.23
CA ASN A 873 -25.47 31.95 0.20
C ASN A 873 -25.05 33.18 1.02
N GLY A 874 -25.99 34.09 1.28
CA GLY A 874 -25.69 35.34 1.96
C GLY A 874 -24.80 36.26 1.11
N ILE A 875 -23.63 36.65 1.62
CA ILE A 875 -22.63 37.45 0.89
C ILE A 875 -21.62 36.59 0.11
N PHE A 876 -21.77 35.27 0.21
CA PHE A 876 -20.89 34.29 -0.37
C PHE A 876 -21.56 33.63 -1.56
N ILE A 877 -20.81 33.43 -2.65
CA ILE A 877 -21.24 32.65 -3.79
C ILE A 877 -20.25 31.48 -3.93
N PRO A 878 -20.60 30.30 -3.41
CA PRO A 878 -19.85 29.07 -3.66
C PRO A 878 -19.88 28.74 -5.15
N ILE A 879 -18.71 28.46 -5.73
CA ILE A 879 -18.52 28.15 -7.14
C ILE A 879 -17.83 26.78 -7.24
N SER A 880 -18.47 25.84 -7.93
CA SER A 880 -17.88 24.53 -8.20
C SER A 880 -17.52 24.37 -9.67
N PHE A 881 -16.39 23.72 -9.92
CA PHE A 881 -15.94 23.36 -11.25
C PHE A 881 -16.88 22.32 -11.86
N SER A 882 -17.06 22.42 -13.18
CA SER A 882 -17.81 21.43 -13.94
C SER A 882 -17.09 20.08 -13.87
N PRO A 883 -17.73 19.02 -13.34
CA PRO A 883 -17.13 17.69 -13.30
C PRO A 883 -16.97 17.08 -14.70
N ALA A 884 -17.63 17.64 -15.72
CA ALA A 884 -17.45 17.25 -17.11
C ALA A 884 -16.19 17.87 -17.72
N THR A 885 -15.91 19.14 -17.41
CA THR A 885 -14.86 19.90 -18.10
C THR A 885 -13.53 19.84 -17.37
N LEU A 886 -13.54 19.80 -16.03
CA LEU A 886 -12.33 19.81 -15.21
C LEU A 886 -11.37 18.65 -15.53
N PRO A 887 -11.78 17.37 -15.59
CA PRO A 887 -10.85 16.28 -15.92
C PRO A 887 -10.32 16.40 -17.35
N ASN A 888 -11.18 16.83 -18.28
CA ASN A 888 -10.82 16.97 -19.70
C ASN A 888 -9.88 18.15 -19.96
N LEU A 889 -9.83 19.14 -19.06
CA LEU A 889 -8.84 20.21 -19.12
C LEU A 889 -7.55 19.85 -18.37
N ILE A 890 -7.67 19.32 -17.15
CA ILE A 890 -6.55 19.12 -16.24
C ILE A 890 -5.72 17.87 -16.61
N LEU A 891 -6.34 16.75 -17.01
CA LEU A 891 -5.60 15.53 -17.30
C LEU A 891 -4.66 15.67 -18.51
N PRO A 892 -5.09 16.27 -19.65
CA PRO A 892 -4.15 16.57 -20.73
C PRO A 892 -3.05 17.53 -20.31
N PHE A 893 -3.37 18.53 -19.48
CA PHE A 893 -2.40 19.49 -18.96
C PHE A 893 -1.33 18.83 -18.08
N ILE A 894 -1.72 17.87 -17.22
CA ILE A 894 -0.81 17.05 -16.41
C ILE A 894 0.03 16.14 -17.32
N PHE A 895 -0.60 15.46 -18.29
CA PHE A 895 0.06 14.50 -19.17
C PHE A 895 1.13 15.15 -20.05
N ASP A 896 0.88 16.39 -20.49
CA ASP A 896 1.83 17.22 -21.24
C ASP A 896 3.05 17.60 -20.38
N ARG A 897 2.83 18.09 -19.16
CA ARG A 897 3.89 18.61 -18.28
C ARG A 897 4.69 17.53 -17.53
N ARG A 898 4.09 16.36 -17.28
CA ARG A 898 4.74 15.23 -16.58
C ARG A 898 5.45 15.68 -15.31
N GLY A 899 6.76 15.45 -15.21
CA GLY A 899 7.58 15.78 -14.04
C GLY A 899 7.71 17.28 -13.73
N SER A 900 7.28 18.18 -14.62
CA SER A 900 7.25 19.62 -14.34
C SER A 900 5.90 20.10 -13.78
N TYR A 901 4.86 19.27 -13.75
CA TYR A 901 3.57 19.63 -13.16
C TYR A 901 3.70 19.89 -11.67
N GLY A 902 3.01 20.93 -11.16
CA GLY A 902 3.07 21.35 -9.76
C GLY A 902 4.29 22.22 -9.40
N SER A 903 5.23 22.44 -10.33
CA SER A 903 6.34 23.38 -10.13
C SER A 903 5.97 24.79 -10.61
N ASN A 904 6.31 25.82 -9.81
CA ASN A 904 6.09 27.22 -10.16
C ASN A 904 7.38 28.03 -9.99
N GLN A 905 8.17 28.07 -11.06
CA GLN A 905 9.49 28.71 -11.11
C GLN A 905 9.42 30.25 -10.97
N PHE A 906 8.26 30.86 -11.19
CA PHE A 906 8.10 32.33 -11.14
C PHE A 906 8.19 32.89 -9.72
N GLN A 907 7.87 32.08 -8.71
CA GLN A 907 7.94 32.54 -7.31
C GLN A 907 9.38 32.86 -6.87
N GLY A 908 10.35 32.17 -7.46
CA GLY A 908 11.77 32.35 -7.24
C GLY A 908 12.40 33.51 -7.98
N LEU A 909 11.67 34.25 -8.84
CA LEU A 909 12.18 35.46 -9.48
C LEU A 909 12.15 36.65 -8.51
N ARG A 910 13.09 37.59 -8.65
CA ARG A 910 13.10 38.85 -7.88
C ARG A 910 11.89 39.72 -8.23
N ASP A 911 11.59 39.81 -9.51
CA ASP A 911 10.32 40.31 -10.04
C ASP A 911 9.60 39.18 -10.80
N ALA A 912 8.39 38.84 -10.36
CA ALA A 912 7.59 37.78 -10.99
C ALA A 912 7.16 38.11 -12.42
N LYS A 913 7.19 39.39 -12.81
CA LYS A 913 6.82 39.89 -14.14
C LYS A 913 8.00 40.02 -15.10
N ASP A 914 9.23 39.91 -14.60
CA ASP A 914 10.45 40.08 -15.39
C ASP A 914 11.45 38.95 -15.12
N GLN A 915 11.55 38.01 -16.06
CA GLN A 915 12.48 36.89 -16.00
C GLN A 915 13.96 37.31 -16.03
N SER A 916 14.26 38.53 -16.49
CA SER A 916 15.62 39.07 -16.52
C SER A 916 16.07 39.66 -15.18
N SER A 917 15.14 39.86 -14.23
CA SER A 917 15.42 40.39 -12.89
C SER A 917 16.26 39.47 -11.99
N GLY A 918 16.51 38.23 -12.44
CA GLY A 918 17.29 37.23 -11.72
C GLY A 918 16.52 36.51 -10.62
N LYS A 919 17.17 35.49 -10.02
CA LYS A 919 16.55 34.65 -8.98
C LYS A 919 16.74 35.24 -7.58
N LYS A 920 15.78 34.97 -6.71
CA LYS A 920 15.90 35.08 -5.25
C LYS A 920 16.84 34.00 -4.76
N LYS A 921 17.59 34.31 -3.69
CA LYS A 921 18.57 33.40 -3.11
C LYS A 921 18.12 32.93 -1.73
N VAL A 922 18.36 31.67 -1.43
CA VAL A 922 18.15 31.11 -0.08
C VAL A 922 19.31 30.18 0.27
N ILE A 923 19.80 30.32 1.50
CA ILE A 923 20.79 29.41 2.08
C ILE A 923 20.04 28.52 3.06
N VAL A 924 20.22 27.21 2.93
CA VAL A 924 19.67 26.22 3.87
C VAL A 924 20.84 25.54 4.55
N GLU A 925 20.95 25.74 5.86
CA GLU A 925 21.93 25.08 6.71
C GLU A 925 21.31 23.81 7.34
N PHE A 926 22.11 22.77 7.53
CA PHE A 926 21.66 21.44 7.92
C PHE A 926 22.21 21.00 9.30
N SER A 927 22.39 19.70 9.51
CA SER A 927 22.50 19.08 10.84
C SER A 927 23.81 19.28 11.60
N SER A 928 24.80 19.90 10.98
CA SER A 928 26.04 20.36 11.61
C SER A 928 26.75 19.32 12.50
N PRO A 929 27.08 18.12 11.96
CA PRO A 929 27.73 17.07 12.74
C PRO A 929 29.16 17.45 13.12
N ASN A 930 29.59 16.95 14.29
CA ASN A 930 30.97 17.08 14.75
C ASN A 930 31.89 16.10 14.02
N ILE A 931 33.13 16.51 13.70
CA ILE A 931 34.11 15.60 13.07
C ILE A 931 34.58 14.53 14.07
N ALA A 932 35.01 13.38 13.55
CA ALA A 932 35.50 12.24 14.35
C ALA A 932 34.51 11.72 15.42
N LYS A 933 33.20 11.96 15.23
CA LYS A 933 32.11 11.39 16.03
C LYS A 933 31.12 10.65 15.14
N GLU A 934 30.32 9.76 15.73
CA GLU A 934 29.29 9.05 14.97
C GLU A 934 28.12 9.96 14.57
N PHE A 935 27.63 9.75 13.35
CA PHE A 935 26.37 10.31 12.89
C PHE A 935 25.21 9.60 13.61
N HIS A 936 24.61 10.25 14.61
CA HIS A 936 23.46 9.70 15.35
C HIS A 936 22.10 10.25 14.88
N ALA A 937 21.02 9.59 15.30
CA ALA A 937 19.63 9.93 14.94
C ALA A 937 19.23 11.39 15.19
N GLY A 938 19.83 12.06 16.18
CA GLY A 938 19.62 13.50 16.42
C GLY A 938 19.90 14.40 15.22
N HIS A 939 20.83 14.02 14.33
CA HIS A 939 21.14 14.78 13.11
C HIS A 939 20.11 14.54 11.98
N LEU A 940 19.35 13.44 12.04
CA LEU A 940 18.51 13.00 10.92
C LEU A 940 17.32 13.94 10.70
N ARG A 941 16.69 14.42 11.77
CA ARG A 941 15.49 15.27 11.70
C ARG A 941 15.76 16.57 10.95
N SER A 942 16.78 17.33 11.37
CA SER A 942 17.16 18.59 10.73
C SER A 942 17.67 18.36 9.31
N THR A 943 18.38 17.26 9.07
CA THR A 943 18.83 16.88 7.71
C THR A 943 17.65 16.70 6.74
N ILE A 944 16.63 15.93 7.14
CA ILE A 944 15.45 15.66 6.30
C ILE A 944 14.63 16.94 6.07
N ILE A 945 14.41 17.72 7.13
CA ILE A 945 13.66 18.99 7.03
C ILE A 945 14.37 19.96 6.09
N GLY A 946 15.68 20.15 6.26
CA GLY A 946 16.48 21.00 5.38
C GLY A 946 16.43 20.52 3.92
N ALA A 947 16.46 19.20 3.69
CA ALA A 947 16.41 18.65 2.34
C ALA A 947 15.07 18.94 1.68
N TYR A 948 13.96 18.71 2.41
CA TYR A 948 12.62 19.02 1.95
C TYR A 948 12.46 20.52 1.62
N ILE A 949 12.90 21.40 2.52
CA ILE A 949 12.85 22.86 2.32
C ILE A 949 13.66 23.25 1.08
N SER A 950 14.87 22.71 0.94
CA SER A 950 15.75 23.03 -0.19
C SER A 950 15.13 22.63 -1.53
N ASN A 951 14.57 21.42 -1.62
CA ASN A 951 13.92 20.91 -2.83
C ASN A 951 12.65 21.70 -3.17
N LEU A 952 11.88 22.12 -2.15
CA LEU A 952 10.71 22.98 -2.34
C LEU A 952 11.11 24.32 -2.95
N TYR A 953 12.10 25.01 -2.39
CA TYR A 953 12.58 26.28 -2.92
C TYR A 953 13.17 26.15 -4.33
N GLU A 954 13.88 25.07 -4.63
CA GLU A 954 14.36 24.76 -6.00
C GLU A 954 13.19 24.57 -6.98
N SER A 955 12.14 23.84 -6.57
CA SER A 955 10.93 23.64 -7.39
C SER A 955 10.16 24.95 -7.64
N MET A 956 10.30 25.92 -6.73
CA MET A 956 9.77 27.28 -6.83
C MET A 956 10.68 28.23 -7.63
N GLY A 957 11.83 27.74 -8.12
CA GLY A 957 12.76 28.49 -8.98
C GLY A 957 13.76 29.40 -8.26
N TRP A 958 13.98 29.20 -6.96
CA TRP A 958 14.99 29.91 -6.19
C TRP A 958 16.41 29.40 -6.51
N ASP A 959 17.40 30.26 -6.30
CA ASP A 959 18.82 29.88 -6.24
C ASP A 959 19.12 29.40 -4.81
N VAL A 960 19.17 28.08 -4.63
CA VAL A 960 19.30 27.43 -3.32
C VAL A 960 20.74 26.98 -3.11
N VAL A 961 21.32 27.31 -1.94
CA VAL A 961 22.64 26.84 -1.53
C VAL A 961 22.47 25.97 -0.27
N LYS A 962 22.79 24.68 -0.40
CA LYS A 962 22.70 23.68 0.69
C LYS A 962 24.04 23.59 1.40
N VAL A 963 24.10 24.05 2.64
CA VAL A 963 25.34 24.13 3.44
C VAL A 963 25.28 23.12 4.59
N ASN A 964 26.31 22.30 4.72
CA ASN A 964 26.53 21.53 5.94
C ASN A 964 27.67 22.18 6.72
N TYR A 965 27.33 22.83 7.84
CA TYR A 965 28.28 23.59 8.65
C TYR A 965 28.81 22.74 9.80
N LEU A 966 30.01 22.19 9.66
CA LEU A 966 30.53 21.17 10.56
C LEU A 966 31.10 21.77 11.85
N GLY A 967 30.87 21.09 12.96
CA GLY A 967 31.61 21.28 14.21
C GLY A 967 33.01 20.66 14.07
N ASP A 968 33.84 21.29 13.25
CA ASP A 968 35.15 20.78 12.87
C ASP A 968 36.29 21.38 13.69
N TRP A 969 36.08 22.44 14.47
CA TRP A 969 37.11 23.08 15.29
C TRP A 969 36.75 23.02 16.78
N GLY A 970 37.70 23.24 17.69
CA GLY A 970 37.41 23.28 19.12
C GLY A 970 37.86 22.08 19.96
N LYS A 971 37.64 22.17 21.28
CA LYS A 971 38.02 21.16 22.30
C LYS A 971 37.42 19.77 22.04
N GLN A 972 36.35 19.70 21.25
CA GLN A 972 35.71 18.48 20.79
C GLN A 972 36.61 17.58 19.93
N PHE A 973 37.61 18.16 19.25
CA PHE A 973 38.64 17.42 18.52
C PHE A 973 39.82 17.00 19.42
N GLY A 974 40.12 17.79 20.45
CA GLY A 974 41.29 17.58 21.31
C GLY A 974 41.31 16.18 21.95
N LEU A 975 40.16 15.66 22.38
CA LEU A 975 40.09 14.35 23.03
C LEU A 975 40.33 13.18 22.05
N PRO A 976 39.69 13.13 20.86
CA PRO A 976 40.07 12.19 19.81
C PRO A 976 41.56 12.23 19.45
N ALA A 977 42.17 13.42 19.39
CA ALA A 977 43.59 13.56 19.06
C ALA A 977 44.53 13.03 20.15
N VAL A 978 44.19 13.28 21.42
CA VAL A 978 44.86 12.72 22.59
C VAL A 978 44.69 11.19 22.66
N GLY A 979 43.54 10.69 22.23
CA GLY A 979 43.29 9.26 22.03
C GLY A 979 44.15 8.66 20.90
N TRP A 980 44.32 9.40 19.80
CA TRP A 980 45.14 8.97 18.67
C TRP A 980 46.61 8.78 19.06
N GLN A 981 47.16 9.63 19.90
CA GLN A 981 48.52 9.47 20.42
C GLN A 981 48.71 8.18 21.23
N ARG A 982 47.64 7.65 21.84
CA ARG A 982 47.68 6.44 22.68
C ARG A 982 47.32 5.16 21.94
N PHE A 983 46.30 5.24 21.10
CA PHE A 983 45.64 4.07 20.49
C PHE A 983 45.62 4.13 18.96
N GLY A 984 46.10 5.23 18.37
CA GLY A 984 46.19 5.42 16.93
C GLY A 984 47.15 4.44 16.28
N SER A 985 46.86 4.10 15.03
CA SER A 985 47.63 3.16 14.21
C SER A 985 47.46 3.59 12.77
N GLU A 986 48.56 3.96 12.14
CA GLU A 986 48.56 4.39 10.74
C GLU A 986 48.15 3.24 9.81
N GLU A 987 48.53 2.00 10.12
CA GLU A 987 48.14 0.82 9.34
C GLU A 987 46.61 0.61 9.35
N LEU A 988 46.00 0.67 10.54
CA LEU A 988 44.55 0.51 10.68
C LEU A 988 43.79 1.69 10.08
N PHE A 989 44.35 2.90 10.16
CA PHE A 989 43.74 4.08 9.58
C PHE A 989 43.84 4.12 8.06
N VAL A 990 44.89 3.60 7.43
CA VAL A 990 44.92 3.48 5.96
C VAL A 990 43.93 2.41 5.50
N LYS A 991 43.85 1.29 6.22
CA LYS A 991 42.91 0.22 5.87
C LYS A 991 41.47 0.70 6.02
N GLU A 992 41.17 1.34 7.14
CA GLU A 992 39.82 1.72 7.53
C GLU A 992 39.79 2.95 8.46
N PRO A 993 39.93 4.14 7.86
CA PRO A 993 40.17 5.38 8.59
C PRO A 993 39.17 5.62 9.72
N LEU A 994 37.88 5.58 9.41
CA LEU A 994 36.83 5.92 10.37
C LEU A 994 36.60 4.88 11.43
N LYS A 995 36.68 3.60 11.07
CA LYS A 995 36.46 2.56 12.05
C LYS A 995 37.51 2.66 13.15
N HIS A 996 38.77 2.84 12.74
CA HIS A 996 39.86 3.02 13.69
C HIS A 996 39.70 4.32 14.49
N LEU A 997 39.30 5.42 13.85
CA LEU A 997 38.99 6.68 14.56
C LEU A 997 37.89 6.51 15.63
N LEU A 998 36.81 5.80 15.32
CA LEU A 998 35.71 5.55 16.25
C LEU A 998 36.13 4.61 17.38
N GLU A 999 36.97 3.61 17.11
CA GLU A 999 37.56 2.75 18.13
C GLU A 999 38.46 3.53 19.08
N VAL A 1000 39.32 4.40 18.54
CA VAL A 1000 40.17 5.32 19.31
C VAL A 1000 39.31 6.25 20.16
N TYR A 1001 38.27 6.84 19.56
CA TYR A 1001 37.32 7.71 20.24
C TYR A 1001 36.60 6.99 21.40
N ALA A 1002 36.11 5.77 21.18
CA ALA A 1002 35.43 4.99 22.22
C ALA A 1002 36.38 4.66 23.38
N LYS A 1003 37.62 4.24 23.08
CA LYS A 1003 38.65 3.93 24.09
C LYS A 1003 39.00 5.15 24.93
N ILE A 1004 39.26 6.30 24.31
CA ILE A 1004 39.63 7.51 25.05
C ILE A 1004 38.45 8.08 25.85
N ASN A 1005 37.21 7.98 25.35
CA ASN A 1005 36.04 8.40 26.11
C ASN A 1005 35.78 7.50 27.33
N SER A 1006 36.02 6.19 27.22
CA SER A 1006 35.91 5.29 28.37
C SER A 1006 36.91 5.64 29.48
N LEU A 1007 38.13 6.08 29.11
CA LEU A 1007 39.10 6.59 30.07
C LEU A 1007 38.75 7.97 30.62
N PHE A 1008 38.06 8.79 29.82
CA PHE A 1008 37.65 10.15 30.20
C PHE A 1008 36.39 10.19 31.07
N ALA A 1009 35.54 9.17 31.00
CA ALA A 1009 34.25 9.14 31.69
C ALA A 1009 34.33 9.42 33.20
N PRO A 1010 35.27 8.84 33.98
CA PRO A 1010 35.34 9.12 35.42
C PRO A 1010 35.70 10.58 35.75
N GLU A 1011 36.63 11.18 35.01
CA GLU A 1011 37.00 12.59 35.20
C GLU A 1011 35.82 13.51 34.83
N LYS A 1012 35.12 13.17 33.74
CA LYS A 1012 33.96 13.93 33.26
C LYS A 1012 32.79 13.89 34.26
N GLU A 1013 32.45 12.71 34.78
CA GLU A 1013 31.40 12.54 35.79
C GLU A 1013 31.74 13.30 37.08
N ALA A 1014 33.01 13.27 37.52
CA ALA A 1014 33.44 14.02 38.69
C ALA A 1014 33.27 15.55 38.50
N SER A 1015 33.60 16.05 37.31
CA SER A 1015 33.43 17.46 36.95
C SER A 1015 31.96 17.88 36.84
N GLU A 1016 31.09 17.03 36.27
CA GLU A 1016 29.65 17.30 36.17
C GLU A 1016 29.00 17.33 37.55
N GLN A 1017 29.32 16.37 38.41
CA GLN A 1017 28.81 16.32 39.78
C GLN A 1017 29.27 17.52 40.63
N ALA A 1018 30.52 17.99 40.45
CA ALA A 1018 31.00 19.20 41.12
C ALA A 1018 30.23 20.44 40.64
N ARG A 1019 29.93 20.54 39.34
CA ARG A 1019 29.14 21.64 38.77
C ARG A 1019 27.70 21.64 39.27
N ASP A 1020 27.06 20.47 39.37
CA ASP A 1020 25.70 20.32 39.91
C ASP A 1020 25.62 20.71 41.39
N ARG A 1021 26.73 20.58 42.13
CA ARG A 1021 26.87 21.04 43.52
C ARG A 1021 27.28 22.52 43.65
N GLY A 1022 27.51 23.22 42.54
CA GLY A 1022 27.97 24.61 42.52
C GLY A 1022 29.43 24.79 42.97
N GLU A 1023 30.24 23.73 42.90
CA GLU A 1023 31.65 23.72 43.27
C GLU A 1023 32.54 24.19 42.10
N ASP A 1024 33.74 24.69 42.41
CA ASP A 1024 34.73 25.08 41.40
C ASP A 1024 35.33 23.84 40.70
N THR A 1025 35.13 23.72 39.39
CA THR A 1025 35.63 22.59 38.58
C THR A 1025 37.09 22.77 38.13
N SER A 1026 37.72 23.91 38.41
CA SER A 1026 39.05 24.27 37.90
C SER A 1026 40.15 23.29 38.32
N GLU A 1027 40.10 22.74 39.54
CA GLU A 1027 41.09 21.75 40.00
C GLU A 1027 40.98 20.39 39.29
N ILE A 1028 39.75 20.01 38.88
CA ILE A 1028 39.47 18.77 38.16
C ILE A 1028 39.84 18.93 36.69
N GLU A 1029 39.43 20.03 36.06
CA GLU A 1029 39.66 20.30 34.63
C GLU A 1029 41.11 20.73 34.30
N SER A 1030 41.93 21.06 35.30
CA SER A 1030 43.35 21.43 35.12
C SER A 1030 44.31 20.24 35.14
N LYS A 1031 43.81 19.01 35.32
CA LYS A 1031 44.62 17.78 35.41
C LYS A 1031 44.07 16.70 34.46
N GLY A 1032 44.79 15.58 34.37
CA GLY A 1032 44.33 14.38 33.64
C GLY A 1032 44.05 14.62 32.16
N LEU A 1033 43.07 13.90 31.64
CA LEU A 1033 42.66 13.96 30.24
C LEU A 1033 42.02 15.29 29.87
N PHE A 1034 41.44 16.04 30.82
CA PHE A 1034 40.98 17.41 30.58
C PHE A 1034 42.14 18.35 30.20
N ALA A 1035 43.24 18.31 30.96
CA ALA A 1035 44.42 19.13 30.70
C ALA A 1035 45.06 18.78 29.34
N GLU A 1036 45.18 17.49 29.03
CA GLU A 1036 45.75 17.04 27.77
C GLU A 1036 44.90 17.44 26.56
N ARG A 1037 43.57 17.30 26.65
CA ARG A 1037 42.63 17.77 25.62
C ARG A 1037 42.80 19.27 25.37
N ASN A 1038 42.86 20.06 26.45
CA ASN A 1038 43.00 21.51 26.36
C ASN A 1038 44.36 21.91 25.78
N ALA A 1039 45.45 21.23 26.18
CA ALA A 1039 46.78 21.47 25.64
C ALA A 1039 46.88 21.12 24.14
N PHE A 1040 46.23 20.03 23.70
CA PHE A 1040 46.15 19.72 22.27
C PHE A 1040 45.37 20.77 21.49
N PHE A 1041 44.25 21.24 22.05
CA PHE A 1041 43.47 22.32 21.42
C PHE A 1041 44.28 23.63 21.32
N GLN A 1042 45.01 24.01 22.37
CA GLN A 1042 45.90 25.19 22.35
C GLN A 1042 46.93 25.08 21.21
N LYS A 1043 47.54 23.90 21.01
CA LYS A 1043 48.46 23.67 19.87
C LYS A 1043 47.81 23.93 18.52
N MET A 1044 46.53 23.59 18.35
CA MET A 1044 45.80 23.91 17.12
C MET A 1044 45.57 25.42 16.96
N GLU A 1045 45.24 26.14 18.04
CA GLU A 1045 45.07 27.60 18.00
C GLU A 1045 46.39 28.32 17.70
N ASP A 1046 47.51 27.80 18.22
CA ASP A 1046 48.85 28.32 17.98
C ASP A 1046 49.38 27.95 16.56
N GLY A 1047 48.63 27.15 15.80
CA GLY A 1047 48.97 26.76 14.43
C GLY A 1047 50.07 25.70 14.32
N ASP A 1048 50.25 24.86 15.33
CA ASP A 1048 51.22 23.77 15.32
C ASP A 1048 51.02 22.83 14.12
N ALA A 1049 52.09 22.64 13.33
CA ALA A 1049 52.00 21.96 12.05
C ALA A 1049 51.52 20.49 12.17
N GLU A 1050 51.92 19.79 13.22
CA GLU A 1050 51.52 18.39 13.46
C GLU A 1050 50.06 18.31 13.89
N ALA A 1051 49.63 19.18 14.80
CA ALA A 1051 48.25 19.23 15.28
C ALA A 1051 47.27 19.59 14.15
N ILE A 1052 47.59 20.58 13.32
CA ILE A 1052 46.78 20.99 12.16
C ILE A 1052 46.72 19.87 11.11
N THR A 1053 47.84 19.18 10.86
CA THR A 1053 47.88 18.08 9.89
C THR A 1053 47.00 16.91 10.36
N LEU A 1054 47.07 16.54 11.64
CA LEU A 1054 46.24 15.47 12.21
C LEU A 1054 44.75 15.83 12.16
N TRP A 1055 44.41 17.06 12.53
CA TRP A 1055 43.06 17.60 12.44
C TRP A 1055 42.50 17.53 11.02
N LYS A 1056 43.26 18.04 10.04
CA LYS A 1056 42.84 18.08 8.64
C LYS A 1056 42.58 16.67 8.11
N ARG A 1057 43.44 15.71 8.43
CA ARG A 1057 43.25 14.29 8.07
C ARG A 1057 41.93 13.73 8.60
N PHE A 1058 41.61 13.99 9.87
CA PHE A 1058 40.38 13.47 10.49
C PHE A 1058 39.14 14.16 9.92
N ARG A 1059 39.24 15.47 9.66
CA ARG A 1059 38.18 16.26 9.00
C ARG A 1059 37.88 15.71 7.61
N ASP A 1060 38.89 15.59 6.76
CA ASP A 1060 38.72 15.19 5.35
C ASP A 1060 38.08 13.80 5.26
N VAL A 1061 38.59 12.84 6.06
CA VAL A 1061 38.03 11.49 6.19
C VAL A 1061 36.58 11.50 6.72
N SER A 1062 36.26 12.36 7.68
CA SER A 1062 34.90 12.49 8.21
C SER A 1062 33.95 13.04 7.15
N ILE A 1063 34.39 14.03 6.35
CA ILE A 1063 33.60 14.63 5.27
C ILE A 1063 33.30 13.62 4.17
N GLU A 1064 34.29 12.87 3.70
CA GLU A 1064 34.08 11.84 2.66
C GLU A 1064 33.01 10.82 3.08
N ARG A 1065 33.02 10.42 4.35
CA ARG A 1065 31.97 9.54 4.87
C ARG A 1065 30.64 10.24 4.97
N TYR A 1066 30.58 11.46 5.49
CA TYR A 1066 29.33 12.21 5.55
C TYR A 1066 28.71 12.32 4.16
N ILE A 1067 29.47 12.67 3.12
CA ILE A 1067 29.01 12.64 1.72
C ILE A 1067 28.36 11.29 1.39
N SER A 1068 29.04 10.18 1.67
CA SER A 1068 28.49 8.83 1.39
C SER A 1068 27.22 8.51 2.21
N THR A 1069 27.16 8.92 3.47
CA THR A 1069 26.02 8.68 4.37
C THR A 1069 24.81 9.48 3.94
N TYR A 1070 24.98 10.77 3.62
CA TYR A 1070 23.90 11.63 3.14
C TYR A 1070 23.41 11.21 1.75
N ALA A 1071 24.31 10.72 0.88
CA ALA A 1071 23.94 10.20 -0.44
C ALA A 1071 22.96 9.02 -0.35
N ARG A 1072 23.08 8.15 0.66
CA ARG A 1072 22.09 7.07 0.93
C ARG A 1072 20.69 7.60 1.25
N LEU A 1073 20.61 8.80 1.80
CA LEU A 1073 19.34 9.49 2.09
C LEU A 1073 18.85 10.32 0.89
N ASN A 1074 19.52 10.26 -0.26
CA ASN A 1074 19.31 11.13 -1.41
C ASN A 1074 19.48 12.63 -1.08
N ILE A 1075 20.43 12.95 -0.18
CA ILE A 1075 20.73 14.31 0.27
C ILE A 1075 22.15 14.67 -0.16
N LYS A 1076 22.30 15.87 -0.74
CA LYS A 1076 23.57 16.41 -1.22
C LYS A 1076 23.73 17.84 -0.71
N PHE A 1077 24.97 18.22 -0.45
CA PHE A 1077 25.35 19.57 -0.06
C PHE A 1077 26.23 20.20 -1.12
N ASP A 1078 26.01 21.48 -1.37
CA ASP A 1078 26.83 22.26 -2.30
C ASP A 1078 28.13 22.71 -1.61
N VAL A 1079 28.05 22.94 -0.29
CA VAL A 1079 29.17 23.43 0.51
C VAL A 1079 29.28 22.66 1.82
N TYR A 1080 30.45 22.08 2.07
CA TYR A 1080 30.87 21.60 3.39
C TYR A 1080 31.79 22.66 4.01
N SER A 1081 31.28 23.40 4.97
CA SER A 1081 32.03 24.42 5.71
C SER A 1081 32.15 24.02 7.18
N GLY A 1082 32.81 24.83 7.99
CA GLY A 1082 32.90 24.61 9.44
C GLY A 1082 33.56 25.78 10.16
N GLU A 1083 33.57 25.70 11.48
CA GLU A 1083 34.16 26.69 12.39
C GLU A 1083 35.61 27.03 12.02
N SER A 1084 36.38 26.04 11.55
CA SER A 1084 37.78 26.22 11.14
C SER A 1084 38.00 27.20 9.98
N THR A 1085 36.95 27.50 9.22
CA THR A 1085 37.02 28.41 8.07
C THR A 1085 36.76 29.87 8.45
N VAL A 1086 36.32 30.12 9.70
CA VAL A 1086 36.05 31.45 10.24
C VAL A 1086 37.35 32.09 10.68
N LYS A 1087 37.78 33.15 9.98
CA LYS A 1087 38.98 33.94 10.32
C LYS A 1087 38.63 35.05 11.31
N ALA A 1088 39.57 35.45 12.16
CA ALA A 1088 39.42 36.60 13.06
C ALA A 1088 38.94 37.87 12.32
N SER A 1089 39.55 38.18 11.16
CA SER A 1089 39.11 39.29 10.30
C SER A 1089 37.67 39.19 9.79
N THR A 1090 37.09 38.00 9.68
CA THR A 1090 35.68 37.79 9.30
C THR A 1090 34.76 38.11 10.47
N VAL A 1091 35.16 37.72 11.70
CA VAL A 1091 34.45 38.03 12.94
C VAL A 1091 34.43 39.54 13.16
N GLU A 1092 35.57 40.21 13.04
CA GLU A 1092 35.68 41.68 13.16
C GLU A 1092 34.78 42.42 12.16
N LYS A 1093 34.72 41.94 10.91
CA LYS A 1093 33.83 42.50 9.87
C LYS A 1093 32.36 42.29 10.20
N ALA A 1094 31.98 41.08 10.66
CA ALA A 1094 30.60 40.79 11.04
C ALA A 1094 30.17 41.66 12.24
N GLU A 1095 31.03 41.78 13.25
CA GLU A 1095 30.82 42.63 14.42
C GLU A 1095 30.65 44.10 14.02
N SER A 1096 31.54 44.62 13.15
CA SER A 1096 31.46 46.00 12.64
C SER A 1096 30.14 46.25 11.90
N LEU A 1097 29.72 45.31 11.04
CA LEU A 1097 28.49 45.43 10.26
C LEU A 1097 27.23 45.39 11.13
N LEU A 1098 27.27 44.61 12.21
CA LEU A 1098 26.16 44.53 13.15
C LEU A 1098 26.07 45.76 14.06
N LYS A 1099 27.22 46.35 14.44
CA LYS A 1099 27.30 47.66 15.12
C LYS A 1099 26.72 48.77 14.23
N GLU A 1100 27.09 48.79 12.94
CA GLU A 1100 26.57 49.77 11.97
C GLU A 1100 25.05 49.69 11.81
N LYS A 1101 24.48 48.47 11.87
CA LYS A 1101 23.03 48.23 11.76
C LYS A 1101 22.25 48.44 13.06
N GLY A 1102 22.91 48.82 14.16
CA GLY A 1102 22.26 49.12 15.44
C GLY A 1102 21.60 47.91 16.12
N VAL A 1103 22.11 46.69 15.88
CA VAL A 1103 21.51 45.43 16.39
C VAL A 1103 22.11 45.01 17.75
N TYR A 1104 23.12 45.74 18.24
CA TYR A 1104 23.86 45.46 19.48
C TYR A 1104 23.67 46.55 20.53
N THR A 1105 23.62 46.15 21.80
CA THR A 1105 23.71 47.03 22.98
C THR A 1105 24.77 46.48 23.94
N GLU A 1106 25.67 47.36 24.41
CA GLU A 1106 26.67 46.99 25.42
C GLU A 1106 26.02 46.99 26.81
N ASP A 1107 26.23 45.91 27.57
CA ASP A 1107 25.82 45.80 28.97
C ASP A 1107 26.97 45.17 29.78
N ASN A 1108 27.48 45.91 30.78
CA ASN A 1108 28.58 45.49 31.66
C ASN A 1108 29.80 44.87 30.94
N GLY A 1109 30.27 45.50 29.86
CA GLY A 1109 31.43 45.04 29.09
C GLY A 1109 31.18 43.79 28.23
N THR A 1110 29.93 43.33 28.16
CA THR A 1110 29.47 42.26 27.27
C THR A 1110 28.53 42.84 26.23
N TRP A 1111 28.74 42.48 24.96
CA TRP A 1111 27.89 42.93 23.87
C TRP A 1111 26.68 42.00 23.72
N ILE A 1112 25.47 42.54 23.84
CA ILE A 1112 24.20 41.79 23.79
C ILE A 1112 23.49 42.08 22.46
N MET A 1113 23.04 41.03 21.77
CA MET A 1113 22.22 41.11 20.56
C MET A 1113 20.76 40.77 20.89
N CYS A 1114 19.86 41.76 20.82
CA CYS A 1114 18.42 41.53 21.04
C CYS A 1114 17.79 40.93 19.77
N THR A 1115 17.35 39.68 19.83
CA THR A 1115 16.71 38.97 18.70
C THR A 1115 15.22 39.32 18.50
N GLU A 1116 14.68 40.31 19.21
CA GLU A 1116 13.34 40.87 18.94
C GLU A 1116 13.34 41.73 17.68
N ILE A 1117 13.23 41.09 16.52
CA ILE A 1117 12.85 41.78 15.29
C ILE A 1117 11.38 42.21 15.41
N LYS A 1118 11.14 43.44 15.87
CA LYS A 1118 9.87 44.16 15.66
C LYS A 1118 9.75 44.59 14.20
N THR A 1119 9.30 43.69 13.32
CA THR A 1119 8.72 44.11 12.03
C THR A 1119 7.38 43.44 11.79
N ARG A 1120 6.38 44.30 11.48
CA ARG A 1120 5.01 43.94 11.13
C ARG A 1120 4.98 43.06 9.87
N CYS A 1121 4.92 41.74 10.04
CA CYS A 1121 4.39 40.83 9.02
C CYS A 1121 3.30 39.97 9.65
N ARG A 1122 2.04 40.20 9.23
CA ARG A 1122 0.91 39.35 9.58
C ARG A 1122 1.06 38.01 8.84
N GLY A 1123 1.02 36.92 9.59
CA GLY A 1123 0.77 35.57 9.07
C GLY A 1123 2.00 34.84 8.52
N THR A 1124 2.78 34.24 9.41
CA THR A 1124 3.43 32.92 9.24
C THR A 1124 4.20 32.60 10.51
N SER A 1125 3.85 31.50 11.17
CA SER A 1125 4.47 31.02 12.40
C SER A 1125 5.95 30.68 12.14
N LYS A 1126 6.87 31.44 12.74
CA LYS A 1126 8.31 31.11 12.76
C LYS A 1126 8.63 30.46 14.10
N PHE A 1127 9.15 29.24 14.07
CA PHE A 1127 9.86 28.64 15.19
C PHE A 1127 11.37 28.91 14.98
N LEU A 1128 11.97 29.72 15.85
CA LEU A 1128 13.42 29.69 16.10
C LEU A 1128 13.63 28.71 17.26
N TRP A 1129 14.54 27.75 17.11
CA TRP A 1129 15.14 27.02 18.23
C TRP A 1129 16.61 27.40 18.28
N CYS A 1130 17.07 27.83 19.46
CA CYS A 1130 18.49 27.95 19.80
C CYS A 1130 19.14 26.57 19.89
#